data_AF-A0A2S2DNA9-F1
#
_entry.id   AF-A0A2S2DNA9-F1
#
_cell.length_a   1.000
_cell.length_b   1.000
_cell.length_c   1.000
_cell.angle_alpha   90.00
_cell.angle_beta   90.00
_cell.angle_gamma   90.00
#
_symmetry.space_group_name_H-M   'P 1'
#
loop_
_entity.id
_entity.type
_entity.pdbx_description
1 polymer ?
#
loop_
_entity_poly.entity_id
_entity_poly.type
_entity_poly.pdbx_seq_one_letter_code
_entity_poly.pdbx_strand_id
1 'polypeptide(L)'
;MTIDISQFYQVFFDEAEELLAEMERLLLGVDVAAPDAEDLNAIFRTAHSVKGGASTFGLTDMCDVTHVLESLLDRIRKGEMALTSNHVDAFLAAKDGLKMQLDGHRHGAAVDNEAIANVRMALHDLAEGLVPAAPVVAPSYLTAQPRTEHQIEGAHRYKIELPQVAQRDINALVDELGLMGRVSVAPLEGGRTALVITTHESLDDIIAICSFVLDPDDLKIFEAPALTPEQRAIEAAERKRIEDAQGYGFFGPDDDVGPAGGELSEDDLGYGFFQPIEQIRAAAGIVAPAPEPVAASISAQAHGHAQSVVEHLAELSAEKKAARKDAQSESSSIRVSVEKVDQLINLIGELVITNAMLEQRSSVLDPILHERLLSSVSQLGRNTRELQEAVMSIRMMPMDFVFSRFPRMVRDLAGKLGKKVDFITHGAATELDKGLIERIVDPLTHLVRNSIDHGVEMPAARVAAGKSEAGRLFLSAGHQGGHIVIEVADDGGGLNREKILAKAASNGLAVSSTMSDAEVWQLIFAPGFSTAEVVTDVSGRGVGMDVVKRNITAMGGTVDIRSAAGFGTTISISLPLTLAILDGMSIRSGDEIYILPLSFVVESLQPAPEDVRDIAGRGRVLKVRGEYLPLIPLHQMFDIEPRHREPSDGIVVILETEGKKAALFVDELVGQQQVVVKNLEANYRKVAGISGATIMGDGGVALILDVAALVRSSRQLADDPVVPSIFTQ
;
A
#
# COMPACT_ATOMS: atom_id res chain seq x y z
N MET A 1 -29.25 6.67 -21.47
CA MET A 1 -28.16 6.56 -20.48
C MET A 1 -27.63 5.14 -20.55
N THR A 2 -26.54 4.94 -21.28
CA THR A 2 -25.74 3.72 -21.20
C THR A 2 -25.04 3.74 -19.86
N ILE A 3 -25.41 2.83 -18.96
CA ILE A 3 -24.73 2.66 -17.68
C ILE A 3 -23.29 2.28 -18.02
N ASP A 4 -22.33 3.07 -17.55
CA ASP A 4 -20.91 2.78 -17.73
C ASP A 4 -20.52 1.61 -16.81
N ILE A 5 -20.48 0.42 -17.39
CA ILE A 5 -20.18 -0.85 -16.69
C ILE A 5 -18.76 -0.82 -16.10
N SER A 6 -17.86 0.03 -16.61
CA SER A 6 -16.47 0.11 -16.14
C SER A 6 -16.33 0.54 -14.67
N GLN A 7 -17.26 1.37 -14.17
CA GLN A 7 -17.28 1.79 -12.76
C GLN A 7 -17.64 0.62 -11.82
N PHE A 8 -18.46 -0.33 -12.29
CA PHE A 8 -18.85 -1.49 -11.49
C PHE A 8 -17.73 -2.53 -11.39
N TYR A 9 -16.89 -2.64 -12.43
CA TYR A 9 -15.68 -3.48 -12.38
C TYR A 9 -14.70 -3.01 -11.30
N GLN A 10 -14.46 -1.71 -11.17
CA GLN A 10 -13.55 -1.19 -10.13
C GLN A 10 -14.05 -1.50 -8.72
N VAL A 11 -15.34 -1.30 -8.45
CA VAL A 11 -15.95 -1.63 -7.16
C VAL A 11 -15.83 -3.14 -6.87
N PHE A 12 -16.05 -3.99 -7.87
CA PHE A 12 -15.85 -5.43 -7.72
C PHE A 12 -14.40 -5.80 -7.43
N PHE A 13 -13.43 -5.21 -8.14
CA PHE A 13 -12.02 -5.52 -7.90
C PHE A 13 -11.58 -5.13 -6.49
N ASP A 14 -12.01 -3.97 -6.00
CA ASP A 14 -11.72 -3.53 -4.64
C ASP A 14 -12.40 -4.43 -3.60
N GLU A 15 -13.67 -4.80 -3.82
CA GLU A 15 -14.40 -5.71 -2.92
C GLU A 15 -13.78 -7.12 -2.90
N ALA A 16 -13.41 -7.67 -4.06
CA ALA A 16 -12.77 -8.96 -4.17
C ALA A 16 -11.39 -8.96 -3.49
N GLU A 17 -10.62 -7.88 -3.62
CA GLU A 17 -9.33 -7.73 -2.94
C GLU A 17 -9.49 -7.69 -1.41
N GLU A 18 -10.48 -6.97 -0.89
CA GLU A 18 -10.81 -6.96 0.53
C GLU A 18 -11.25 -8.34 1.03
N LEU A 19 -12.10 -9.04 0.27
CA LEU A 19 -12.59 -10.38 0.62
C LEU A 19 -11.46 -11.42 0.62
N LEU A 20 -10.52 -11.35 -0.34
CA LEU A 20 -9.35 -12.24 -0.38
C LEU A 20 -8.39 -11.95 0.79
N ALA A 21 -8.22 -10.69 1.18
CA ALA A 21 -7.42 -10.33 2.34
C ALA A 21 -8.07 -10.82 3.66
N GLU A 22 -9.40 -10.70 3.79
CA GLU A 22 -10.13 -11.22 4.94
C GLU A 22 -10.10 -12.75 5.02
N MET A 23 -10.23 -13.43 3.87
CA MET A 23 -10.08 -14.88 3.79
C MET A 23 -8.69 -15.33 4.27
N GLU A 24 -7.63 -14.65 3.86
CA GLU A 24 -6.26 -14.92 4.32
C GLU A 24 -6.13 -14.75 5.84
N ARG A 25 -6.66 -13.65 6.39
CA ARG A 25 -6.64 -13.39 7.84
C ARG A 25 -7.34 -14.49 8.63
N LEU A 26 -8.51 -14.93 8.18
CA LEU A 26 -9.28 -16.02 8.80
C LEU A 26 -8.56 -17.37 8.68
N LEU A 27 -7.99 -17.68 7.51
CA LEU A 27 -7.22 -18.91 7.28
C LEU A 27 -5.94 -18.99 8.13
N LEU A 28 -5.27 -17.86 8.37
CA LEU A 28 -4.08 -17.81 9.24
C LEU A 28 -4.44 -17.88 10.73
N GLY A 29 -5.65 -17.47 11.11
CA GLY A 29 -6.14 -17.47 12.49
C GLY A 29 -6.80 -18.77 12.95
N VAL A 30 -7.20 -19.65 12.02
CA VAL A 30 -7.97 -20.86 12.35
C VAL A 30 -7.11 -21.89 13.11
N ASP A 31 -7.63 -22.39 14.24
CA ASP A 31 -7.03 -23.51 14.96
C ASP A 31 -7.31 -24.83 14.22
N VAL A 32 -6.27 -25.44 13.64
CA VAL A 32 -6.39 -26.71 12.92
C VAL A 32 -6.81 -27.86 13.83
N ALA A 33 -6.43 -27.85 15.10
CA ALA A 33 -6.75 -28.92 16.04
C ALA A 33 -8.20 -28.85 16.56
N ALA A 34 -8.78 -27.64 16.59
CA ALA A 34 -10.14 -27.39 17.04
C ALA A 34 -10.74 -26.17 16.30
N PRO A 35 -11.09 -26.30 15.01
CA PRO A 35 -11.56 -25.18 14.22
C PRO A 35 -12.92 -24.69 14.73
N ASP A 36 -13.05 -23.37 14.93
CA ASP A 36 -14.33 -22.78 15.26
C ASP A 36 -15.27 -22.85 14.05
N ALA A 37 -16.51 -23.28 14.29
CA ALA A 37 -17.55 -23.32 13.28
C ALA A 37 -17.87 -21.90 12.75
N GLU A 38 -17.72 -20.87 13.58
CA GLU A 38 -17.92 -19.48 13.14
C GLU A 38 -16.85 -19.03 12.14
N ASP A 39 -15.58 -19.38 12.39
CA ASP A 39 -14.44 -19.08 11.50
C ASP A 39 -14.57 -19.80 10.15
N LEU A 40 -14.89 -21.10 10.16
CA LEU A 40 -15.12 -21.86 8.92
C LEU A 40 -16.29 -21.29 8.11
N ASN A 41 -17.35 -20.86 8.77
CA ASN A 41 -18.46 -20.18 8.10
C ASN A 41 -18.06 -18.82 7.54
N ALA A 42 -17.22 -18.06 8.24
CA ALA A 42 -16.70 -16.78 7.75
C ALA A 42 -15.84 -16.96 6.50
N ILE A 43 -14.91 -17.94 6.51
CA ILE A 43 -14.08 -18.29 5.35
C ILE A 43 -14.97 -18.69 4.16
N PHE A 44 -15.95 -19.56 4.38
CA PHE A 44 -16.89 -19.95 3.33
C PHE A 44 -17.67 -18.76 2.75
N ARG A 45 -18.16 -17.84 3.59
CA ARG A 45 -18.86 -16.62 3.12
C ARG A 45 -17.95 -15.76 2.25
N THR A 46 -16.69 -15.57 2.62
CA THR A 46 -15.76 -14.80 1.80
C THR A 46 -15.54 -15.43 0.43
N ALA A 47 -15.31 -16.74 0.36
CA ALA A 47 -15.16 -17.46 -0.92
C ALA A 47 -16.43 -17.36 -1.78
N HIS A 48 -17.59 -17.52 -1.17
CA HIS A 48 -18.89 -17.43 -1.82
C HIS A 48 -19.19 -16.05 -2.40
N SER A 49 -18.84 -14.99 -1.66
CA SER A 49 -18.98 -13.62 -2.14
C SER A 49 -18.04 -13.31 -3.31
N VAL A 50 -16.79 -13.79 -3.27
CA VAL A 50 -15.85 -13.63 -4.41
C VAL A 50 -16.38 -14.34 -5.66
N LYS A 51 -16.89 -15.58 -5.52
CA LYS A 51 -17.51 -16.30 -6.64
C LYS A 51 -18.73 -15.56 -7.19
N GLY A 52 -19.59 -15.06 -6.32
CA GLY A 52 -20.79 -14.30 -6.72
C GLY A 52 -20.45 -13.03 -7.49
N GLY A 53 -19.43 -12.29 -7.03
CA GLY A 53 -18.90 -11.14 -7.76
C GLY A 53 -18.31 -11.54 -9.11
N ALA A 54 -17.39 -12.52 -9.15
CA ALA A 54 -16.75 -12.99 -10.38
C ALA A 54 -17.77 -13.47 -11.42
N SER A 55 -18.81 -14.18 -10.98
CA SER A 55 -19.90 -14.66 -11.85
C SER A 55 -20.73 -13.51 -12.43
N THR A 56 -20.97 -12.45 -11.66
CA THR A 56 -21.71 -11.26 -12.11
C THR A 56 -20.98 -10.52 -13.24
N PHE A 57 -19.65 -10.53 -13.21
CA PHE A 57 -18.79 -9.88 -14.22
C PHE A 57 -18.24 -10.84 -15.29
N GLY A 58 -18.65 -12.12 -15.27
CA GLY A 58 -18.25 -13.10 -16.29
C GLY A 58 -16.80 -13.58 -16.21
N LEU A 59 -16.14 -13.45 -15.05
CA LEU A 59 -14.76 -13.90 -14.82
C LEU A 59 -14.76 -15.40 -14.47
N THR A 60 -14.89 -16.23 -15.50
CA THR A 60 -15.08 -17.69 -15.36
C THR A 60 -13.89 -18.40 -14.73
N ASP A 61 -12.68 -17.94 -15.02
CA ASP A 61 -11.43 -18.46 -14.48
C ASP A 61 -11.33 -18.33 -12.95
N MET A 62 -11.83 -17.22 -12.39
CA MET A 62 -11.96 -17.02 -10.94
C MET A 62 -13.11 -17.83 -10.34
N CYS A 63 -14.20 -18.01 -11.08
CA CYS A 63 -15.34 -18.84 -10.66
C CYS A 63 -14.92 -20.30 -10.48
N ASP A 64 -14.05 -20.82 -11.35
CA ASP A 64 -13.58 -22.20 -11.30
C ASP A 64 -12.78 -22.49 -10.03
N VAL A 65 -11.84 -21.62 -9.68
CA VAL A 65 -11.00 -21.79 -8.48
C VAL A 65 -11.86 -21.64 -7.21
N THR A 66 -12.73 -20.63 -7.14
CA THR A 66 -13.63 -20.44 -6.00
C THR A 66 -14.63 -21.56 -5.82
N HIS A 67 -15.11 -22.18 -6.91
CA HIS A 67 -16.03 -23.32 -6.84
C HIS A 67 -15.40 -24.57 -6.20
N VAL A 68 -14.16 -24.90 -6.58
CA VAL A 68 -13.44 -26.04 -5.98
C VAL A 68 -13.09 -25.75 -4.51
N LEU A 69 -12.69 -24.51 -4.22
CA LEU A 69 -12.45 -24.04 -2.86
C LEU A 69 -13.69 -24.16 -1.96
N GLU A 70 -14.85 -23.67 -2.41
CA GLU A 70 -16.12 -23.78 -1.69
C GLU A 70 -16.54 -25.22 -1.46
N SER A 71 -16.36 -26.10 -2.45
CA SER A 71 -16.73 -27.51 -2.35
C SER A 71 -15.93 -28.24 -1.27
N LEU A 72 -14.63 -27.97 -1.16
CA LEU A 72 -13.79 -28.52 -0.10
C LEU A 72 -14.13 -27.92 1.27
N LEU A 73 -14.31 -26.60 1.36
CA LEU A 73 -14.70 -25.92 2.60
C LEU A 73 -16.07 -26.41 3.12
N ASP A 74 -17.05 -26.66 2.25
CA ASP A 74 -18.38 -27.10 2.66
C ASP A 74 -18.35 -28.50 3.31
N ARG A 75 -17.51 -29.40 2.80
CA ARG A 75 -17.31 -30.74 3.38
C ARG A 75 -16.64 -30.68 4.75
N ILE A 76 -15.65 -29.80 4.91
CA ILE A 76 -15.00 -29.57 6.22
C ILE A 76 -16.01 -28.96 7.20
N ARG A 77 -16.80 -27.98 6.76
CA ARG A 77 -17.83 -27.32 7.58
C ARG A 77 -18.92 -28.27 8.06
N LYS A 78 -19.35 -29.21 7.21
CA LYS A 78 -20.35 -30.23 7.55
C LYS A 78 -19.80 -31.34 8.44
N GLY A 79 -18.49 -31.32 8.76
CA GLY A 79 -17.83 -32.34 9.55
C GLY A 79 -17.63 -33.66 8.78
N GLU A 80 -17.75 -33.64 7.46
CA GLU A 80 -17.51 -34.81 6.59
C GLU A 80 -16.00 -35.09 6.44
N MET A 81 -15.16 -34.10 6.73
CA MET A 81 -13.70 -34.18 6.72
C MET A 81 -13.11 -33.29 7.81
N ALA A 82 -12.02 -33.72 8.45
CA ALA A 82 -11.30 -32.89 9.42
C ALA A 82 -10.42 -31.85 8.71
N LEU A 83 -10.36 -30.63 9.25
CA LEU A 83 -9.40 -29.62 8.80
C LEU A 83 -7.96 -30.11 9.10
N THR A 84 -7.03 -29.89 8.17
CA THR A 84 -5.62 -30.27 8.32
C THR A 84 -4.74 -29.11 7.88
N SER A 85 -3.45 -29.11 8.24
CA SER A 85 -2.51 -28.09 7.77
C SER A 85 -2.43 -28.04 6.25
N ASN A 86 -2.49 -29.19 5.57
CA ASN A 86 -2.47 -29.27 4.11
C ASN A 86 -3.70 -28.60 3.48
N HIS A 87 -4.86 -28.64 4.14
CA HIS A 87 -6.06 -27.92 3.70
C HIS A 87 -5.84 -26.40 3.79
N VAL A 88 -5.30 -25.91 4.91
CA VAL A 88 -5.02 -24.48 5.10
C VAL A 88 -3.99 -23.98 4.09
N ASP A 89 -2.91 -24.73 3.86
CA ASP A 89 -1.89 -24.40 2.86
C ASP A 89 -2.48 -24.33 1.44
N ALA A 90 -3.33 -25.29 1.07
CA ALA A 90 -4.01 -25.30 -0.22
C ALA A 90 -5.00 -24.14 -0.38
N PHE A 91 -5.73 -23.77 0.68
CA PHE A 91 -6.62 -22.61 0.67
C PHE A 91 -5.87 -21.28 0.52
N LEU A 92 -4.71 -21.15 1.17
CA LEU A 92 -3.84 -19.97 1.00
C LEU A 92 -3.29 -19.89 -0.44
N ALA A 93 -2.86 -21.02 -1.01
CA ALA A 93 -2.43 -21.08 -2.41
C ALA A 93 -3.56 -20.75 -3.38
N ALA A 94 -4.79 -21.18 -3.10
CA ALA A 94 -6.00 -20.82 -3.85
C ALA A 94 -6.28 -19.31 -3.80
N LYS A 95 -6.17 -18.70 -2.62
CA LYS A 95 -6.31 -17.25 -2.45
C LYS A 95 -5.24 -16.48 -3.23
N ASP A 96 -4.00 -16.95 -3.23
CA ASP A 96 -2.91 -16.29 -3.98
C ASP A 96 -3.12 -16.42 -5.50
N GLY A 97 -3.61 -17.57 -5.95
CA GLY A 97 -4.03 -17.78 -7.34
C GLY A 97 -5.18 -16.86 -7.76
N LEU A 98 -6.21 -16.74 -6.91
CA LEU A 98 -7.33 -15.81 -7.12
C LEU A 98 -6.88 -14.35 -7.18
N LYS A 99 -5.91 -13.96 -6.35
CA LYS A 99 -5.33 -12.61 -6.39
C LYS A 99 -4.57 -12.36 -7.69
N MET A 100 -3.81 -13.34 -8.17
CA MET A 100 -3.11 -13.26 -9.45
C MET A 100 -4.11 -13.10 -10.63
N GLN A 101 -5.19 -13.88 -10.66
CA GLN A 101 -6.24 -13.74 -11.66
C GLN A 101 -6.94 -12.37 -11.58
N LEU A 102 -7.25 -11.90 -10.36
CA LEU A 102 -7.83 -10.58 -10.11
C LEU A 102 -6.94 -9.45 -10.64
N ASP A 103 -5.63 -9.50 -10.37
CA ASP A 103 -4.67 -8.52 -10.86
C ASP A 103 -4.48 -8.60 -12.39
N GLY A 104 -4.60 -9.81 -12.96
CA GLY A 104 -4.66 -10.05 -14.40
C GLY A 104 -5.84 -9.33 -15.06
N HIS A 105 -7.05 -9.50 -14.53
CA HIS A 105 -8.25 -8.82 -15.03
C HIS A 105 -8.25 -7.31 -14.79
N ARG A 106 -7.63 -6.84 -13.70
CA ARG A 106 -7.59 -5.41 -13.34
C ARG A 106 -6.54 -4.62 -14.14
N HIS A 107 -5.38 -5.20 -14.38
CA HIS A 107 -4.21 -4.47 -14.89
C HIS A 107 -3.58 -5.10 -16.15
N GLY A 108 -4.11 -6.22 -16.66
CA GLY A 108 -3.50 -6.96 -17.76
C GLY A 108 -2.19 -7.66 -17.37
N ALA A 109 -2.00 -7.97 -16.08
CA ALA A 109 -0.83 -8.70 -15.60
C ALA A 109 -0.82 -10.14 -16.13
N ALA A 110 0.38 -10.70 -16.33
CA ALA A 110 0.51 -12.09 -16.75
C ALA A 110 0.03 -13.04 -15.64
N VAL A 111 -0.89 -13.95 -15.99
CA VAL A 111 -1.39 -15.00 -15.09
C VAL A 111 -0.67 -16.30 -15.40
N ASP A 112 -0.07 -16.90 -14.38
CA ASP A 112 0.58 -18.22 -14.47
C ASP A 112 -0.48 -19.33 -14.40
N ASN A 113 -1.01 -19.70 -15.57
CA ASN A 113 -2.06 -20.71 -15.68
C ASN A 113 -1.61 -22.11 -15.21
N GLU A 114 -0.30 -22.41 -15.26
CA GLU A 114 0.25 -23.68 -14.76
C GLU A 114 0.18 -23.72 -13.23
N ALA A 115 0.55 -22.62 -12.56
CA ALA A 115 0.40 -22.49 -11.12
C ALA A 115 -1.07 -22.59 -10.67
N ILE A 116 -2.01 -21.95 -11.38
CA ILE A 116 -3.45 -22.03 -11.08
C ILE A 116 -3.97 -23.47 -11.25
N ALA A 117 -3.56 -24.16 -12.32
CA ALA A 117 -3.93 -25.55 -12.54
C ALA A 117 -3.42 -26.47 -11.42
N ASN A 118 -2.18 -26.30 -10.97
CA ASN A 118 -1.60 -27.04 -9.86
C ASN A 118 -2.36 -26.84 -8.54
N VAL A 119 -2.77 -25.59 -8.27
CA VAL A 119 -3.58 -25.27 -7.08
C VAL A 119 -4.96 -25.92 -7.16
N ARG A 120 -5.61 -25.88 -8.32
CA ARG A 120 -6.91 -26.53 -8.52
C ARG A 120 -6.82 -28.05 -8.35
N MET A 121 -5.77 -28.68 -8.87
CA MET A 121 -5.49 -30.10 -8.66
C MET A 121 -5.28 -30.42 -7.17
N ALA A 122 -4.47 -29.63 -6.47
CA ALA A 122 -4.21 -29.85 -5.05
C ALA A 122 -5.50 -29.77 -4.20
N LEU A 123 -6.39 -28.81 -4.50
CA LEU A 123 -7.70 -28.73 -3.84
C LEU A 123 -8.59 -29.93 -4.15
N HIS A 124 -8.57 -30.43 -5.39
CA HIS A 124 -9.35 -31.58 -5.81
C HIS A 124 -8.85 -32.88 -5.15
N ASP A 125 -7.53 -33.10 -5.13
CA ASP A 125 -6.91 -34.26 -4.49
C ASP A 125 -7.23 -34.31 -2.99
N LEU A 126 -7.17 -33.15 -2.32
CA LEU A 126 -7.55 -33.02 -0.91
C LEU A 126 -9.04 -33.28 -0.70
N ALA A 127 -9.91 -32.83 -1.60
CA ALA A 127 -11.33 -33.17 -1.55
C ALA A 127 -11.57 -34.67 -1.68
N GLU A 128 -10.86 -35.37 -2.55
CA GLU A 128 -11.00 -36.82 -2.71
C GLU A 128 -10.35 -37.63 -1.58
N GLY A 129 -9.64 -36.98 -0.64
CA GLY A 129 -8.92 -37.65 0.44
C GLY A 129 -7.65 -38.37 -0.02
N LEU A 130 -7.17 -38.04 -1.22
CA LEU A 130 -5.89 -38.48 -1.75
C LEU A 130 -4.81 -37.61 -1.12
N VAL A 131 -4.01 -38.18 -0.22
CA VAL A 131 -2.85 -37.48 0.34
C VAL A 131 -1.81 -37.32 -0.77
N PRO A 132 -1.41 -36.10 -1.16
CA PRO A 132 -0.36 -35.94 -2.16
C PRO A 132 0.96 -36.43 -1.58
N ALA A 133 1.62 -37.35 -2.29
CA ALA A 133 2.99 -37.72 -2.01
C ALA A 133 3.88 -36.51 -2.32
N ALA A 134 4.51 -35.95 -1.29
CA ALA A 134 5.39 -34.79 -1.42
C ALA A 134 6.52 -35.05 -2.44
N PRO A 135 6.76 -34.16 -3.42
CA PRO A 135 8.03 -34.17 -4.12
C PRO A 135 9.09 -33.50 -3.23
N VAL A 136 10.04 -34.30 -2.76
CA VAL A 136 11.31 -33.80 -2.22
C VAL A 136 12.12 -33.25 -3.39
N VAL A 137 12.14 -31.94 -3.57
CA VAL A 137 13.08 -31.29 -4.50
C VAL A 137 14.29 -30.83 -3.71
N ALA A 138 15.33 -31.67 -3.70
CA ALA A 138 16.69 -31.23 -3.41
C ALA A 138 17.23 -30.46 -4.64
N PRO A 139 18.00 -29.37 -4.45
CA PRO A 139 18.52 -28.62 -5.58
C PRO A 139 19.68 -29.37 -6.22
N SER A 140 19.49 -29.85 -7.44
CA SER A 140 20.58 -30.29 -8.32
C SER A 140 20.80 -29.22 -9.39
N TYR A 141 21.72 -28.29 -9.10
CA TYR A 141 22.42 -27.55 -10.13
C TYR A 141 23.57 -28.44 -10.60
N LEU A 142 23.51 -28.80 -11.89
CA LEU A 142 24.59 -29.20 -12.80
C LEU A 142 23.96 -30.15 -13.82
N THR A 143 23.58 -29.62 -14.98
CA THR A 143 24.18 -29.98 -16.28
C THR A 143 23.49 -29.13 -17.35
N ALA A 144 24.21 -28.19 -17.94
CA ALA A 144 23.79 -27.52 -19.15
C ALA A 144 23.84 -28.50 -20.33
N GLN A 145 22.74 -28.65 -21.06
CA GLN A 145 22.72 -29.24 -22.41
C GLN A 145 21.81 -28.42 -23.34
N PRO A 146 22.11 -28.44 -24.65
CA PRO A 146 22.00 -27.28 -25.52
C PRO A 146 20.60 -27.09 -26.12
N ARG A 147 20.28 -25.82 -26.44
CA ARG A 147 19.15 -25.45 -27.30
C ARG A 147 19.25 -26.17 -28.65
N THR A 148 18.21 -26.90 -29.01
CA THR A 148 17.99 -27.39 -30.37
C THR A 148 16.92 -26.51 -31.02
N GLU A 149 17.28 -25.85 -32.12
CA GLU A 149 16.38 -25.16 -33.04
C GLU A 149 15.43 -26.17 -33.71
N HIS A 150 14.13 -25.89 -33.81
CA HIS A 150 13.21 -26.52 -34.79
C HIS A 150 12.20 -25.50 -35.36
N GLN A 151 12.43 -25.18 -36.63
CA GLN A 151 11.51 -25.05 -37.79
C GLN A 151 10.18 -24.26 -37.68
N ILE A 152 10.04 -23.32 -38.63
CA ILE A 152 8.85 -22.52 -38.96
C ILE A 152 8.07 -23.25 -40.09
N GLU A 153 6.85 -23.75 -39.82
CA GLU A 153 5.68 -23.99 -40.72
C GLU A 153 4.75 -25.07 -40.11
N GLY A 154 3.45 -24.78 -39.85
CA GLY A 154 2.53 -25.84 -39.38
C GLY A 154 1.11 -25.41 -39.04
N ALA A 155 0.22 -25.29 -40.03
CA ALA A 155 -1.24 -25.31 -39.79
C ALA A 155 -1.74 -26.75 -39.95
N HIS A 156 -2.36 -27.32 -38.91
CA HIS A 156 -2.96 -28.64 -38.92
C HIS A 156 -4.38 -28.58 -39.48
N ARG A 157 -4.81 -29.61 -40.20
CA ARG A 157 -6.16 -29.68 -40.77
C ARG A 157 -6.89 -30.91 -40.26
N TYR A 158 -8.03 -30.71 -39.63
CA TYR A 158 -8.83 -31.78 -39.04
C TYR A 158 -10.22 -31.84 -39.68
N LYS A 159 -10.67 -33.05 -40.03
CA LYS A 159 -12.03 -33.35 -40.46
C LYS A 159 -12.78 -34.01 -39.30
N ILE A 160 -13.82 -33.37 -38.84
CA ILE A 160 -14.70 -33.78 -37.74
C ILE A 160 -16.01 -34.25 -38.36
N GLU A 161 -16.33 -35.54 -38.24
CA GLU A 161 -17.62 -36.06 -38.68
C GLU A 161 -18.61 -36.02 -37.51
N LEU A 162 -19.68 -35.25 -37.67
CA LEU A 162 -20.70 -35.07 -36.64
C LEU A 162 -21.80 -36.14 -36.78
N PRO A 163 -22.41 -36.59 -35.66
CA PRO A 163 -23.65 -37.36 -35.69
C PRO A 163 -24.80 -36.51 -36.24
N GLN A 164 -26.00 -37.08 -36.39
CA GLN A 164 -27.15 -36.33 -36.89
C GLN A 164 -27.64 -35.35 -35.82
N VAL A 165 -27.25 -34.09 -35.95
CA VAL A 165 -27.49 -33.02 -34.97
C VAL A 165 -28.32 -31.90 -35.60
N ALA A 166 -28.95 -31.06 -34.77
CA ALA A 166 -29.78 -29.97 -35.27
C ALA A 166 -28.92 -28.89 -35.96
N GLN A 167 -29.46 -28.25 -37.00
CA GLN A 167 -28.73 -27.25 -37.78
C GLN A 167 -28.23 -26.06 -36.92
N ARG A 168 -28.94 -25.73 -35.84
CA ARG A 168 -28.55 -24.69 -34.88
C ARG A 168 -27.22 -25.04 -34.19
N ASP A 169 -27.03 -26.30 -33.82
CA ASP A 169 -25.86 -26.77 -33.09
C ASP A 169 -24.64 -26.87 -34.03
N ILE A 170 -24.89 -27.24 -35.30
CA ILE A 170 -23.87 -27.17 -36.36
C ILE A 170 -23.40 -25.72 -36.55
N ASN A 171 -24.32 -24.76 -36.60
CA ASN A 171 -23.97 -23.35 -36.79
C ASN A 171 -23.17 -22.81 -35.59
N ALA A 172 -23.59 -23.14 -34.36
CA ALA A 172 -22.85 -22.76 -33.15
C ALA A 172 -21.43 -23.35 -33.15
N LEU A 173 -21.27 -24.64 -33.51
CA LEU A 173 -19.94 -25.25 -33.63
C LEU A 173 -19.10 -24.60 -34.73
N VAL A 174 -19.70 -24.18 -35.85
CA VAL A 174 -18.97 -23.46 -36.92
C VAL A 174 -18.51 -22.09 -36.46
N ASP A 175 -19.35 -21.35 -35.72
CA ASP A 175 -18.99 -20.02 -35.21
C ASP A 175 -17.86 -20.12 -34.17
N GLU A 176 -17.95 -21.06 -33.23
CA GLU A 176 -16.95 -21.25 -32.17
C GLU A 176 -15.63 -21.82 -32.71
N LEU A 177 -15.68 -22.89 -33.53
CA LEU A 177 -14.47 -23.42 -34.18
C LEU A 177 -13.87 -22.42 -35.19
N GLY A 178 -14.71 -21.52 -35.72
CA GLY A 178 -14.30 -20.40 -36.57
C GLY A 178 -13.37 -19.41 -35.87
N LEU A 179 -13.44 -19.31 -34.54
CA LEU A 179 -12.53 -18.47 -33.74
C LEU A 179 -11.11 -19.06 -33.67
N MET A 180 -10.99 -20.39 -33.73
CA MET A 180 -9.70 -21.10 -33.67
C MET A 180 -9.06 -21.29 -35.05
N GLY A 181 -9.82 -21.20 -36.12
CA GLY A 181 -9.32 -21.48 -37.46
C GLY A 181 -10.41 -21.46 -38.51
N ARG A 182 -10.04 -21.75 -39.77
CA ARG A 182 -11.03 -21.70 -40.84
C ARG A 182 -11.81 -23.01 -40.91
N VAL A 183 -13.12 -22.94 -40.69
CA VAL A 183 -14.03 -24.09 -40.75
C VAL A 183 -14.79 -24.11 -42.06
N SER A 184 -14.91 -25.28 -42.67
CA SER A 184 -15.76 -25.53 -43.84
C SER A 184 -16.71 -26.69 -43.57
N VAL A 185 -17.94 -26.58 -44.07
CA VAL A 185 -19.00 -27.55 -43.82
C VAL A 185 -19.25 -28.38 -45.08
N ALA A 186 -19.24 -29.71 -44.97
CA ALA A 186 -19.52 -30.63 -46.07
C ALA A 186 -20.60 -31.66 -45.67
N PRO A 187 -21.65 -31.85 -46.49
CA PRO A 187 -22.67 -32.86 -46.20
C PRO A 187 -22.13 -34.28 -46.43
N LEU A 188 -22.54 -35.23 -45.57
CA LEU A 188 -22.24 -36.66 -45.63
C LEU A 188 -23.50 -37.47 -45.95
N GLU A 189 -23.32 -38.68 -46.47
CA GLU A 189 -24.43 -39.62 -46.74
C GLU A 189 -25.20 -39.97 -45.46
N GLY A 190 -26.53 -40.01 -45.57
CA GLY A 190 -27.44 -40.30 -44.44
C GLY A 190 -27.86 -39.08 -43.61
N GLY A 191 -27.66 -37.85 -44.11
CA GLY A 191 -28.13 -36.63 -43.43
C GLY A 191 -27.22 -36.14 -42.29
N ARG A 192 -25.96 -36.59 -42.28
CA ARG A 192 -24.91 -36.15 -41.34
C ARG A 192 -24.03 -35.07 -41.97
N THR A 193 -23.24 -34.39 -41.14
CA THR A 193 -22.41 -33.26 -41.58
C THR A 193 -20.97 -33.45 -41.10
N ALA A 194 -19.99 -33.11 -41.95
CA ALA A 194 -18.60 -33.01 -41.56
C ALA A 194 -18.15 -31.55 -41.55
N LEU A 195 -17.39 -31.19 -40.52
CA LEU A 195 -16.67 -29.94 -40.43
C LEU A 195 -15.20 -30.20 -40.75
N VAL A 196 -14.59 -29.36 -41.58
CA VAL A 196 -13.14 -29.40 -41.81
C VAL A 196 -12.55 -28.09 -41.34
N ILE A 197 -11.75 -28.14 -40.27
CA ILE A 197 -11.05 -27.00 -39.68
C ILE A 197 -9.57 -27.03 -40.05
N THR A 198 -9.03 -25.88 -40.43
CA THR A 198 -7.58 -25.65 -40.54
C THR A 198 -7.17 -24.70 -39.41
N THR A 199 -6.36 -25.16 -38.47
CA THR A 199 -5.96 -24.41 -37.27
C THR A 199 -4.52 -24.73 -36.84
N HIS A 200 -3.90 -23.83 -36.09
CA HIS A 200 -2.61 -24.05 -35.43
C HIS A 200 -2.76 -24.63 -34.02
N GLU A 201 -3.99 -24.74 -33.53
CA GLU A 201 -4.33 -25.24 -32.21
C GLU A 201 -4.32 -26.77 -32.14
N SER A 202 -4.20 -27.30 -30.92
CA SER A 202 -4.07 -28.74 -30.71
C SER A 202 -5.40 -29.48 -30.90
N LEU A 203 -5.33 -30.79 -31.14
CA LEU A 203 -6.52 -31.64 -31.23
C LEU A 203 -7.35 -31.62 -29.94
N ASP A 204 -6.69 -31.48 -28.78
CA ASP A 204 -7.35 -31.46 -27.46
C ASP A 204 -8.22 -30.21 -27.30
N ASP A 205 -7.79 -29.06 -27.84
CA ASP A 205 -8.56 -27.82 -27.84
C ASP A 205 -9.80 -27.93 -28.74
N ILE A 206 -9.68 -28.60 -29.89
CA ILE A 206 -10.81 -28.86 -30.80
C ILE A 206 -11.83 -29.79 -30.13
N ILE A 207 -11.37 -30.84 -29.45
CA ILE A 207 -12.23 -31.77 -28.70
C ILE A 207 -12.94 -31.02 -27.57
N ALA A 208 -12.22 -30.15 -26.84
CA ALA A 208 -12.81 -29.35 -25.77
C ALA A 208 -13.96 -28.48 -26.28
N ILE A 209 -13.80 -27.76 -27.41
CA ILE A 209 -14.90 -26.97 -27.99
C ILE A 209 -16.06 -27.86 -28.44
N CYS A 210 -15.77 -28.98 -29.11
CA CYS A 210 -16.84 -29.86 -29.58
C CYS A 210 -17.60 -30.52 -28.41
N SER A 211 -16.93 -30.74 -27.28
CA SER A 211 -17.51 -31.37 -26.07
C SER A 211 -18.57 -30.52 -25.37
N PHE A 212 -18.62 -29.22 -25.64
CA PHE A 212 -19.66 -28.32 -25.12
C PHE A 212 -21.02 -28.54 -25.77
N VAL A 213 -21.04 -29.04 -27.01
CA VAL A 213 -22.26 -29.20 -27.79
C VAL A 213 -22.59 -30.68 -28.01
N LEU A 214 -21.58 -31.55 -28.04
CA LEU A 214 -21.71 -32.98 -28.30
C LEU A 214 -20.91 -33.79 -27.29
N ASP A 215 -21.34 -35.02 -27.01
CA ASP A 215 -20.55 -35.92 -26.18
C ASP A 215 -19.25 -36.28 -26.92
N PRO A 216 -18.06 -36.13 -26.29
CA PRO A 216 -16.78 -36.42 -26.93
C PRO A 216 -16.66 -37.86 -27.44
N ASP A 217 -17.38 -38.82 -26.85
CA ASP A 217 -17.39 -40.22 -27.29
C ASP A 217 -18.09 -40.44 -28.66
N ASP A 218 -18.92 -39.49 -29.11
CA ASP A 218 -19.66 -39.54 -30.38
C ASP A 218 -18.95 -38.84 -31.56
N LEU A 219 -17.83 -38.15 -31.29
CA LEU A 219 -17.07 -37.40 -32.30
C LEU A 219 -16.03 -38.28 -33.01
N LYS A 220 -15.98 -38.21 -34.35
CA LYS A 220 -14.92 -38.86 -35.14
C LYS A 220 -14.06 -37.80 -35.83
N ILE A 221 -12.82 -37.64 -35.37
CA ILE A 221 -11.88 -36.66 -35.90
C ILE A 221 -10.76 -37.35 -36.68
N PHE A 222 -10.46 -36.85 -37.88
CA PHE A 222 -9.43 -37.35 -38.79
C PHE A 222 -8.49 -36.22 -39.19
N GLU A 223 -7.18 -36.44 -39.24
CA GLU A 223 -6.23 -35.46 -39.78
C GLU A 223 -6.24 -35.52 -41.33
N ALA A 224 -6.43 -34.36 -41.97
CA ALA A 224 -6.51 -34.21 -43.42
C ALA A 224 -5.21 -33.62 -44.00
N PRO A 225 -4.79 -34.00 -45.22
CA PRO A 225 -3.54 -33.52 -45.81
C PRO A 225 -3.57 -32.01 -46.14
N ALA A 226 -2.38 -31.40 -46.13
CA ALA A 226 -2.17 -29.95 -46.30
C ALA A 226 -2.67 -29.38 -47.65
N LEU A 227 -3.08 -28.11 -47.64
CA LEU A 227 -3.68 -27.40 -48.80
C LEU A 227 -2.72 -27.25 -49.98
N THR A 228 -3.24 -27.48 -51.19
CA THR A 228 -2.49 -27.25 -52.43
C THR A 228 -2.20 -25.75 -52.64
N PRO A 229 -1.12 -25.37 -53.35
CA PRO A 229 -0.75 -23.97 -53.57
C PRO A 229 -1.86 -23.12 -54.19
N GLU A 230 -2.70 -23.70 -55.06
CA GLU A 230 -3.86 -23.03 -55.66
C GLU A 230 -4.94 -22.70 -54.62
N GLN A 231 -5.16 -23.57 -53.64
CA GLN A 231 -6.13 -23.33 -52.57
C GLN A 231 -5.65 -22.25 -51.61
N ARG A 232 -4.35 -22.19 -51.30
CA ARG A 232 -3.74 -21.11 -50.50
C ARG A 232 -3.91 -19.72 -51.14
N ALA A 233 -3.83 -19.63 -52.46
CA ALA A 233 -4.01 -18.37 -53.17
C ALA A 233 -5.45 -17.83 -53.07
N ILE A 234 -6.45 -18.73 -53.08
CA ILE A 234 -7.86 -18.37 -52.91
C ILE A 234 -8.13 -17.89 -51.48
N GLU A 235 -7.50 -18.52 -50.48
CA GLU A 235 -7.65 -18.11 -49.08
C GLU A 235 -7.05 -16.74 -48.79
N ALA A 236 -5.85 -16.45 -49.33
CA ALA A 236 -5.20 -15.17 -49.17
C ALA A 236 -6.00 -14.01 -49.81
N ALA A 237 -6.67 -14.27 -50.94
CA ALA A 237 -7.51 -13.28 -51.62
C ALA A 237 -8.78 -12.94 -50.83
N GLU A 238 -9.37 -13.92 -50.13
CA GLU A 238 -10.54 -13.70 -49.29
C GLU A 238 -10.18 -12.98 -47.98
N ARG A 239 -9.03 -13.30 -47.39
CA ARG A 239 -8.50 -12.64 -46.20
C ARG A 239 -8.28 -11.14 -46.42
N LYS A 240 -7.70 -10.78 -47.57
CA LYS A 240 -7.53 -9.38 -47.97
C LYS A 240 -8.86 -8.63 -48.10
N ARG A 241 -9.90 -9.30 -48.60
CA ARG A 241 -11.23 -8.70 -48.75
C ARG A 241 -11.91 -8.39 -47.41
N ILE A 242 -11.63 -9.18 -46.37
CA ILE A 242 -12.17 -8.99 -45.00
C ILE A 242 -11.41 -7.86 -44.28
N GLU A 243 -10.09 -7.81 -44.44
CA GLU A 243 -9.25 -6.73 -43.88
C GLU A 243 -9.63 -5.36 -44.48
N ASP A 244 -9.89 -5.30 -45.79
CA ASP A 244 -10.38 -4.09 -46.47
C ASP A 244 -11.79 -3.66 -46.00
N ALA A 245 -12.61 -4.60 -45.48
CA ALA A 245 -13.97 -4.34 -45.03
C ALA A 245 -14.07 -3.85 -43.57
N GLN A 246 -13.03 -4.07 -42.75
CA GLN A 246 -13.05 -3.78 -41.31
C GLN A 246 -12.26 -2.52 -40.90
N GLY A 247 -11.64 -1.82 -41.85
CA GLY A 247 -11.37 -0.38 -41.72
C GLY A 247 -10.47 0.08 -40.57
N TYR A 248 -9.45 -0.68 -40.18
CA TYR A 248 -8.41 -0.22 -39.24
C TYR A 248 -7.08 0.00 -39.96
N GLY A 249 -6.81 1.25 -40.32
CA GLY A 249 -5.51 1.70 -40.81
C GLY A 249 -5.25 3.13 -40.36
N PHE A 250 -4.36 3.32 -39.38
CA PHE A 250 -3.85 4.63 -39.02
C PHE A 250 -2.33 4.53 -38.85
N PHE A 251 -1.59 4.85 -39.91
CA PHE A 251 -0.47 5.80 -39.94
C PHE A 251 0.06 5.94 -41.37
N GLY A 252 -0.07 7.15 -41.92
CA GLY A 252 0.60 7.66 -43.12
C GLY A 252 0.37 9.18 -43.20
N PRO A 253 1.39 9.99 -43.55
CA PRO A 253 1.41 11.44 -43.31
C PRO A 253 0.75 12.25 -44.44
N ASP A 254 0.36 13.48 -44.09
CA ASP A 254 -0.19 14.55 -44.93
C ASP A 254 -1.58 14.29 -45.55
N ASP A 255 -2.60 14.98 -45.05
CA ASP A 255 -3.19 16.09 -45.81
C ASP A 255 -4.35 16.78 -45.04
N ASP A 256 -4.52 18.02 -45.46
CA ASP A 256 -5.19 19.15 -44.84
C ASP A 256 -6.72 19.23 -45.15
N VAL A 257 -7.41 20.14 -44.45
CA VAL A 257 -8.67 20.84 -44.81
C VAL A 257 -10.06 20.20 -44.50
N GLY A 258 -10.71 20.75 -43.45
CA GLY A 258 -11.97 21.53 -43.58
C GLY A 258 -13.36 20.87 -43.43
N PRO A 259 -14.47 21.65 -43.38
CA PRO A 259 -15.12 22.04 -42.11
C PRO A 259 -16.66 21.80 -42.02
N ALA A 260 -17.24 22.20 -40.87
CA ALA A 260 -18.67 22.49 -40.56
C ALA A 260 -19.56 21.28 -40.20
N GLY A 261 -20.50 21.34 -39.25
CA GLY A 261 -21.01 22.42 -38.41
C GLY A 261 -22.27 21.93 -37.66
N GLY A 262 -22.71 22.66 -36.62
CA GLY A 262 -24.03 22.47 -36.03
C GLY A 262 -24.12 22.76 -34.53
N GLU A 263 -24.35 24.03 -34.18
CA GLU A 263 -24.86 24.47 -32.87
C GLU A 263 -26.26 23.89 -32.61
N LEU A 264 -26.64 23.69 -31.34
CA LEU A 264 -27.97 24.03 -30.81
C LEU A 264 -27.96 24.07 -29.26
N SER A 265 -28.10 25.30 -28.77
CA SER A 265 -28.62 25.88 -27.51
C SER A 265 -28.97 25.03 -26.27
N GLU A 266 -28.53 25.57 -25.12
CA GLU A 266 -29.10 25.45 -23.77
C GLU A 266 -30.50 26.09 -23.65
N ASP A 267 -31.18 25.76 -22.53
CA ASP A 267 -32.48 26.23 -22.02
C ASP A 267 -33.74 25.47 -22.47
N ASP A 268 -33.95 24.30 -21.87
CA ASP A 268 -35.11 24.01 -21.00
C ASP A 268 -35.13 22.50 -20.69
N LEU A 269 -34.87 22.13 -19.42
CA LEU A 269 -35.52 21.04 -18.68
C LEU A 269 -34.87 20.95 -17.30
N GLY A 270 -35.53 21.58 -16.34
CA GLY A 270 -35.09 21.75 -14.96
C GLY A 270 -34.94 20.45 -14.16
N TYR A 271 -34.03 20.53 -13.19
CA TYR A 271 -33.75 19.54 -12.16
C TYR A 271 -34.92 19.39 -11.17
N GLY A 272 -35.34 18.15 -10.91
CA GLY A 272 -36.35 17.86 -9.88
C GLY A 272 -36.32 16.41 -9.42
N PHE A 273 -35.48 16.07 -8.44
CA PHE A 273 -35.58 14.84 -7.65
C PHE A 273 -35.22 15.13 -6.18
N PHE A 274 -36.16 15.68 -5.43
CA PHE A 274 -36.19 15.62 -3.97
C PHE A 274 -37.62 15.34 -3.53
N GLN A 275 -37.90 14.11 -3.09
CA GLN A 275 -39.06 13.86 -2.23
C GLN A 275 -38.59 13.95 -0.76
N PRO A 276 -39.29 14.70 0.12
CA PRO A 276 -38.95 14.75 1.53
C PRO A 276 -39.15 13.39 2.22
N ILE A 277 -38.14 12.98 2.99
CA ILE A 277 -38.03 11.71 3.74
C ILE A 277 -39.23 11.42 4.69
N GLU A 278 -40.00 12.44 5.03
CA GLU A 278 -41.23 12.33 5.85
C GLU A 278 -42.37 11.55 5.17
N GLN A 279 -42.49 11.58 3.83
CA GLN A 279 -43.55 10.85 3.11
C GLN A 279 -43.27 9.34 2.98
N ILE A 280 -42.01 8.94 2.98
CA ILE A 280 -41.60 7.53 2.97
C ILE A 280 -41.86 6.89 4.35
N ARG A 281 -41.67 7.65 5.44
CA ARG A 281 -41.96 7.20 6.81
C ARG A 281 -43.44 6.98 7.08
N ALA A 282 -44.32 7.79 6.48
CA ALA A 282 -45.78 7.62 6.59
C ALA A 282 -46.30 6.40 5.80
N ALA A 283 -45.66 6.04 4.69
CA ALA A 283 -46.02 4.88 3.88
C ALA A 283 -45.55 3.53 4.48
N ALA A 284 -44.54 3.55 5.34
CA ALA A 284 -43.94 2.35 5.94
C ALA A 284 -44.56 1.92 7.29
N GLY A 285 -45.49 2.70 7.88
CA GLY A 285 -46.21 2.30 9.09
C GLY A 285 -45.34 2.06 10.33
N ILE A 286 -44.14 2.65 10.39
CA ILE A 286 -43.21 2.49 11.51
C ILE A 286 -43.46 3.59 12.54
N VAL A 287 -44.20 3.25 13.60
CA VAL A 287 -44.36 4.12 14.78
C VAL A 287 -43.17 3.90 15.71
N ALA A 288 -42.35 4.94 15.90
CA ALA A 288 -41.27 4.96 16.89
C ALA A 288 -41.87 5.16 18.30
N PRO A 289 -41.47 4.38 19.33
CA PRO A 289 -41.82 4.68 20.71
C PRO A 289 -40.94 5.80 21.27
N ALA A 290 -41.55 6.71 22.03
CA ALA A 290 -40.89 7.80 22.74
C ALA A 290 -40.10 7.29 23.98
N PRO A 291 -38.99 7.96 24.36
CA PRO A 291 -38.21 7.59 25.53
C PRO A 291 -38.68 8.35 26.78
N GLU A 292 -38.82 7.65 27.90
CA GLU A 292 -38.97 8.26 29.23
C GLU A 292 -38.27 7.38 30.30
N PRO A 293 -37.94 7.93 31.48
CA PRO A 293 -36.55 8.02 31.93
C PRO A 293 -36.18 7.10 33.10
N VAL A 294 -34.86 7.03 33.32
CA VAL A 294 -34.17 6.33 34.40
C VAL A 294 -34.54 6.88 35.78
N ALA A 295 -34.91 6.01 36.72
CA ALA A 295 -34.96 6.32 38.14
C ALA A 295 -34.37 5.15 38.97
N ALA A 296 -33.41 5.51 39.82
CA ALA A 296 -32.77 4.64 40.79
C ALA A 296 -33.63 4.45 42.05
N SER A 297 -33.52 3.27 42.68
CA SER A 297 -33.77 3.13 44.13
C SER A 297 -33.13 1.85 44.68
N ILE A 298 -32.34 2.04 45.74
CA ILE A 298 -31.71 1.04 46.62
C ILE A 298 -32.59 0.84 47.86
N SER A 299 -32.74 -0.39 48.37
CA SER A 299 -32.95 -0.78 49.79
C SER A 299 -33.37 -2.26 49.89
N ALA A 300 -32.53 -3.18 50.39
CA ALA A 300 -32.55 -3.79 51.75
C ALA A 300 -33.87 -4.51 52.12
N GLN A 301 -33.97 -5.77 52.61
CA GLN A 301 -33.06 -6.61 53.41
C GLN A 301 -33.53 -8.11 53.44
N ALA A 302 -32.57 -9.05 53.43
CA ALA A 302 -32.37 -10.26 54.26
C ALA A 302 -33.55 -11.13 54.79
N HIS A 303 -33.55 -12.45 54.48
CA HIS A 303 -33.14 -13.58 55.38
C HIS A 303 -33.56 -14.97 54.82
N GLY A 304 -32.66 -15.96 54.89
CA GLY A 304 -33.05 -17.35 55.23
C GLY A 304 -32.67 -18.51 54.28
N HIS A 305 -31.57 -19.19 54.63
CA HIS A 305 -31.34 -20.66 54.56
C HIS A 305 -30.96 -21.35 53.24
N ALA A 306 -29.64 -21.52 53.08
CA ALA A 306 -28.94 -22.82 53.07
C ALA A 306 -29.60 -24.02 52.34
N GLN A 307 -29.87 -23.86 51.05
CA GLN A 307 -29.96 -25.00 50.12
C GLN A 307 -29.64 -24.65 48.65
N SER A 308 -28.86 -23.58 48.39
CA SER A 308 -28.66 -23.03 47.03
C SER A 308 -27.22 -23.11 46.47
N VAL A 309 -26.31 -23.88 47.06
CA VAL A 309 -24.89 -23.88 46.61
C VAL A 309 -24.69 -24.61 45.28
N VAL A 310 -25.62 -25.47 44.86
CA VAL A 310 -25.54 -26.18 43.56
C VAL A 310 -26.24 -25.41 42.43
N GLU A 311 -27.28 -24.63 42.74
CA GLU A 311 -27.94 -23.75 41.74
C GLU A 311 -27.15 -22.46 41.49
N HIS A 312 -26.48 -21.90 42.51
CA HIS A 312 -25.74 -20.64 42.36
C HIS A 312 -24.48 -20.77 41.49
N LEU A 313 -23.86 -21.96 41.41
CA LEU A 313 -22.75 -22.22 40.50
C LEU A 313 -23.22 -22.40 39.04
N ALA A 314 -24.45 -22.89 38.84
CA ALA A 314 -25.06 -22.97 37.52
C ALA A 314 -25.52 -21.57 37.05
N GLU A 315 -26.10 -20.75 37.93
CA GLU A 315 -26.49 -19.37 37.65
C GLU A 315 -25.27 -18.46 37.39
N LEU A 316 -24.17 -18.58 38.14
CA LEU A 316 -22.93 -17.83 37.87
C LEU A 316 -22.27 -18.21 36.53
N SER A 317 -22.46 -19.46 36.08
CA SER A 317 -22.00 -19.90 34.76
C SER A 317 -22.93 -19.43 33.64
N ALA A 318 -24.23 -19.32 33.91
CA ALA A 318 -25.23 -18.79 32.99
C ALA A 318 -25.15 -17.27 32.88
N GLU A 319 -24.87 -16.54 33.96
CA GLU A 319 -24.63 -15.10 33.99
C GLU A 319 -23.30 -14.75 33.33
N LYS A 320 -22.24 -15.56 33.45
CA LYS A 320 -21.01 -15.38 32.64
C LYS A 320 -21.22 -15.66 31.15
N LYS A 321 -22.18 -16.54 30.81
CA LYS A 321 -22.53 -16.86 29.41
C LYS A 321 -23.52 -15.83 28.82
N ALA A 322 -24.37 -15.22 29.65
CA ALA A 322 -25.26 -14.12 29.30
C ALA A 322 -24.50 -12.79 29.20
N ALA A 323 -23.57 -12.51 30.12
CA ALA A 323 -22.68 -11.34 30.04
C ALA A 323 -21.68 -11.42 28.87
N ARG A 324 -21.34 -12.62 28.39
CA ARG A 324 -20.61 -12.80 27.11
C ARG A 324 -21.49 -12.60 25.88
N LYS A 325 -22.81 -12.81 26.00
CA LYS A 325 -23.78 -12.58 24.92
C LYS A 325 -24.16 -11.11 24.78
N ASP A 326 -24.24 -10.38 25.90
CA ASP A 326 -24.54 -8.94 25.89
C ASP A 326 -23.31 -8.05 25.59
N ALA A 327 -22.10 -8.63 25.57
CA ALA A 327 -20.89 -7.97 25.06
C ALA A 327 -20.74 -8.07 23.53
N GLN A 328 -21.58 -8.86 22.86
CA GLN A 328 -21.86 -8.73 21.42
C GLN A 328 -22.97 -7.67 21.24
N SER A 329 -22.72 -6.44 21.69
CA SER A 329 -23.37 -5.32 21.02
C SER A 329 -22.87 -5.39 19.59
N GLU A 330 -23.75 -5.75 18.65
CA GLU A 330 -23.48 -5.65 17.21
C GLU A 330 -22.82 -4.29 16.98
N SER A 331 -21.49 -4.29 16.81
CA SER A 331 -20.79 -3.12 16.31
C SER A 331 -21.31 -2.98 14.89
N SER A 332 -22.35 -2.18 14.74
CA SER A 332 -22.91 -1.74 13.47
C SER A 332 -21.77 -1.05 12.70
N SER A 333 -20.93 -1.85 12.03
CA SER A 333 -19.81 -1.37 11.25
C SER A 333 -20.36 -0.84 9.94
N ILE A 334 -20.17 0.45 9.70
CA ILE A 334 -20.55 1.09 8.44
C ILE A 334 -19.30 1.11 7.57
N ARG A 335 -19.34 0.42 6.42
CA ARG A 335 -18.28 0.51 5.42
C ARG A 335 -18.41 1.85 4.71
N VAL A 336 -17.32 2.63 4.69
CA VAL A 336 -17.23 3.94 4.05
C VAL A 336 -16.05 3.91 3.10
N SER A 337 -16.22 4.45 1.89
CA SER A 337 -15.12 4.53 0.92
C SER A 337 -14.00 5.44 1.43
N VAL A 338 -12.75 5.08 1.14
CA VAL A 338 -11.56 5.84 1.54
C VAL A 338 -11.64 7.29 1.06
N GLU A 339 -12.13 7.51 -0.16
CA GLU A 339 -12.31 8.85 -0.75
C GLU A 339 -13.18 9.78 0.09
N LYS A 340 -14.25 9.27 0.72
CA LYS A 340 -15.13 10.09 1.58
C LYS A 340 -14.44 10.50 2.87
N VAL A 341 -13.63 9.60 3.44
CA VAL A 341 -12.84 9.90 4.64
C VAL A 341 -11.75 10.92 4.31
N ASP A 342 -11.07 10.77 3.17
CA ASP A 342 -10.07 11.73 2.70
C ASP A 342 -10.69 13.10 2.40
N GLN A 343 -11.90 13.16 1.83
CA GLN A 343 -12.64 14.41 1.66
C GLN A 343 -12.98 15.08 3.00
N LEU A 344 -13.46 14.32 3.99
CA LEU A 344 -13.72 14.85 5.35
C LEU A 344 -12.45 15.43 5.97
N ILE A 345 -11.32 14.75 5.79
CA ILE A 345 -10.00 15.19 6.25
C ILE A 345 -9.60 16.51 5.58
N ASN A 346 -9.81 16.64 4.27
CA ASN A 346 -9.54 17.88 3.55
C ASN A 346 -10.41 19.04 4.05
N LEU A 347 -11.71 18.79 4.26
CA LEU A 347 -12.64 19.78 4.81
C LEU A 347 -12.25 20.21 6.23
N ILE A 348 -11.80 19.28 7.06
CA ILE A 348 -11.26 19.61 8.39
C ILE A 348 -9.97 20.40 8.28
N GLY A 349 -9.09 20.06 7.33
CA GLY A 349 -7.91 20.86 7.04
C GLY A 349 -8.27 22.31 6.68
N GLU A 350 -9.28 22.51 5.82
CA GLU A 350 -9.81 23.84 5.49
C GLU A 350 -10.46 24.54 6.68
N LEU A 351 -11.15 23.80 7.55
CA LEU A 351 -11.74 24.34 8.78
C LEU A 351 -10.66 24.78 9.77
N VAL A 352 -9.60 23.99 9.95
CA VAL A 352 -8.44 24.33 10.78
C VAL A 352 -7.76 25.60 10.27
N ILE A 353 -7.56 25.70 8.94
CA ILE A 353 -7.04 26.91 8.30
C ILE A 353 -7.97 28.10 8.58
N THR A 354 -9.27 27.95 8.34
CA THR A 354 -10.26 29.02 8.55
C THR A 354 -10.30 29.48 10.01
N ASN A 355 -10.25 28.55 10.96
CA ASN A 355 -10.20 28.88 12.38
C ASN A 355 -8.90 29.62 12.74
N ALA A 356 -7.74 29.20 12.21
CA ALA A 356 -6.48 29.93 12.38
C ALA A 356 -6.57 31.35 11.80
N MET A 357 -7.24 31.54 10.66
CA MET A 357 -7.49 32.88 10.11
C MET A 357 -8.33 33.76 11.04
N LEU A 358 -9.38 33.18 11.64
CA LEU A 358 -10.23 33.86 12.61
C LEU A 358 -9.46 34.24 13.88
N GLU A 359 -8.65 33.33 14.41
CA GLU A 359 -7.80 33.58 15.59
C GLU A 359 -6.81 34.73 15.32
N GLN A 360 -6.11 34.71 14.19
CA GLN A 360 -5.17 35.77 13.83
C GLN A 360 -5.85 37.12 13.68
N ARG A 361 -6.97 37.21 12.95
CA ARG A 361 -7.72 38.48 12.77
C ARG A 361 -8.28 38.99 14.09
N SER A 362 -8.70 38.08 14.96
CA SER A 362 -9.23 38.45 16.27
C SER A 362 -8.14 38.90 17.24
N SER A 363 -6.89 38.42 17.08
CA SER A 363 -5.76 38.80 17.94
C SER A 363 -5.39 40.29 17.89
N VAL A 364 -5.74 40.98 16.80
CA VAL A 364 -5.49 42.43 16.61
C VAL A 364 -6.57 43.29 17.28
N LEU A 365 -7.69 42.69 17.68
CA LEU A 365 -8.78 43.39 18.34
C LEU A 365 -8.46 43.67 19.82
N ASP A 366 -8.97 44.79 20.34
CA ASP A 366 -8.85 45.11 21.77
C ASP A 366 -9.50 44.00 22.62
N PRO A 367 -8.73 43.34 23.52
CA PRO A 367 -9.23 42.21 24.29
C PRO A 367 -10.36 42.54 25.27
N ILE A 368 -10.39 43.76 25.79
CA ILE A 368 -11.38 44.20 26.78
C ILE A 368 -12.70 44.52 26.08
N LEU A 369 -12.62 45.19 24.93
CA LEU A 369 -13.82 45.56 24.16
C LEU A 369 -14.49 44.35 23.48
N HIS A 370 -13.71 43.32 23.12
CA HIS A 370 -14.19 42.18 22.32
C HIS A 370 -14.12 40.82 23.05
N GLU A 371 -14.13 40.82 24.39
CA GLU A 371 -14.01 39.60 25.22
C GLU A 371 -14.92 38.45 24.76
N ARG A 372 -16.19 38.73 24.46
CA ARG A 372 -17.16 37.71 24.03
C ARG A 372 -16.77 37.06 22.71
N LEU A 373 -16.33 37.86 21.73
CA LEU A 373 -15.89 37.35 20.43
C LEU A 373 -14.64 36.48 20.58
N LEU A 374 -13.66 36.94 21.35
CA LEU A 374 -12.42 36.19 21.61
C LEU A 374 -12.68 34.87 22.31
N SER A 375 -13.62 34.85 23.27
CA SER A 375 -14.07 33.63 23.93
C SER A 375 -14.75 32.67 22.95
N SER A 376 -15.62 33.16 22.05
CA SER A 376 -16.26 32.35 21.01
C SER A 376 -15.27 31.77 20.01
N VAL A 377 -14.28 32.56 19.56
CA VAL A 377 -13.21 32.09 18.67
C VAL A 377 -12.36 31.02 19.35
N SER A 378 -12.01 31.21 20.62
CA SER A 378 -11.28 30.21 21.41
C SER A 378 -12.08 28.90 21.59
N GLN A 379 -13.40 28.99 21.76
CA GLN A 379 -14.28 27.82 21.83
C GLN A 379 -14.36 27.11 20.47
N LEU A 380 -14.45 27.86 19.37
CA LEU A 380 -14.43 27.29 18.01
C LEU A 380 -13.12 26.53 17.75
N GLY A 381 -11.98 27.08 18.19
CA GLY A 381 -10.69 26.41 18.09
C GLY A 381 -10.63 25.10 18.87
N ARG A 382 -11.18 25.06 20.10
CA ARG A 382 -11.29 23.80 20.86
C ARG A 382 -12.17 22.76 20.15
N ASN A 383 -13.38 23.16 19.75
CA ASN A 383 -14.29 22.26 19.05
C ASN A 383 -13.71 21.75 17.72
N THR A 384 -12.93 22.58 17.02
CA THR A 384 -12.27 22.20 15.77
C THR A 384 -11.19 21.14 16.02
N ARG A 385 -10.42 21.25 17.12
CA ARG A 385 -9.44 20.23 17.52
C ARG A 385 -10.11 18.92 17.92
N GLU A 386 -11.18 18.98 18.71
CA GLU A 386 -11.96 17.78 19.07
C GLU A 386 -12.54 17.08 17.83
N LEU A 387 -13.07 17.85 16.87
CA LEU A 387 -13.58 17.30 15.61
C LEU A 387 -12.46 16.68 14.77
N GLN A 388 -11.29 17.32 14.74
CA GLN A 388 -10.11 16.78 14.07
C GLN A 388 -9.71 15.44 14.68
N GLU A 389 -9.55 15.35 16.00
CA GLU A 389 -9.21 14.10 16.69
C GLU A 389 -10.25 12.99 16.41
N ALA A 390 -11.54 13.34 16.47
CA ALA A 390 -12.62 12.41 16.19
C ALA A 390 -12.57 11.89 14.74
N VAL A 391 -12.39 12.75 13.73
CA VAL A 391 -12.30 12.26 12.34
C VAL A 391 -11.01 11.48 12.08
N MET A 392 -9.91 11.83 12.73
CA MET A 392 -8.68 11.05 12.62
C MET A 392 -8.89 9.64 13.19
N SER A 393 -9.62 9.49 14.30
CA SER A 393 -9.97 8.17 14.87
C SER A 393 -10.76 7.27 13.91
N ILE A 394 -11.55 7.83 12.98
CA ILE A 394 -12.30 7.06 11.98
C ILE A 394 -11.36 6.34 10.98
N ARG A 395 -10.17 6.91 10.73
CA ARG A 395 -9.17 6.36 9.79
C ARG A 395 -8.17 5.41 10.46
N MET A 396 -8.15 5.38 11.79
CA MET A 396 -7.22 4.55 12.53
C MET A 396 -7.54 3.08 12.35
N MET A 397 -6.51 2.27 12.08
CA MET A 397 -6.61 0.82 12.08
C MET A 397 -5.59 0.22 13.06
N PRO A 398 -5.88 -0.92 13.68
CA PRO A 398 -4.93 -1.64 14.52
C PRO A 398 -3.64 -2.04 13.77
N MET A 399 -2.50 -1.98 14.45
CA MET A 399 -1.21 -2.47 13.93
C MET A 399 -1.18 -3.98 13.67
N ASP A 400 -2.15 -4.73 14.20
CA ASP A 400 -2.32 -6.17 13.99
C ASP A 400 -2.41 -6.55 12.50
N PHE A 401 -2.98 -5.68 11.65
CA PHE A 401 -3.01 -5.85 10.20
C PHE A 401 -1.61 -5.99 9.58
N VAL A 402 -0.60 -5.37 10.19
CA VAL A 402 0.80 -5.48 9.78
C VAL A 402 1.49 -6.61 10.54
N PHE A 403 1.29 -6.69 11.86
CA PHE A 403 2.00 -7.62 12.73
C PHE A 403 1.68 -9.08 12.42
N SER A 404 0.44 -9.39 12.03
CA SER A 404 -0.01 -10.75 11.67
C SER A 404 0.74 -11.37 10.49
N ARG A 405 1.36 -10.57 9.62
CA ARG A 405 2.10 -11.05 8.42
C ARG A 405 3.52 -11.50 8.74
N PHE A 406 4.14 -10.93 9.79
CA PHE A 406 5.55 -11.17 10.10
C PHE A 406 5.89 -12.57 10.64
N PRO A 407 5.06 -13.27 11.44
CA PRO A 407 5.38 -14.59 11.97
C PRO A 407 5.77 -15.61 10.90
N ARG A 408 5.06 -15.64 9.76
CA ARG A 408 5.36 -16.54 8.64
C ARG A 408 6.69 -16.16 7.97
N MET A 409 6.87 -14.88 7.65
CA MET A 409 8.11 -14.37 7.05
C MET A 409 9.35 -14.63 7.92
N VAL A 410 9.23 -14.42 9.24
CA VAL A 410 10.31 -14.69 10.20
C VAL A 410 10.66 -16.17 10.22
N ARG A 411 9.66 -17.05 10.26
CA ARG A 411 9.85 -18.51 10.25
C ARG A 411 10.54 -18.98 8.97
N ASP A 412 10.09 -18.50 7.81
CA ASP A 412 10.65 -18.88 6.51
C ASP A 412 12.09 -18.40 6.34
N LEU A 413 12.38 -17.16 6.74
CA LEU A 413 13.72 -16.60 6.67
C LEU A 413 14.68 -17.26 7.66
N ALA A 414 14.24 -17.50 8.89
CA ALA A 414 15.01 -18.21 9.90
C ALA A 414 15.34 -19.64 9.42
N GLY A 415 14.37 -20.34 8.81
CA GLY A 415 14.57 -21.65 8.21
C GLY A 415 15.61 -21.64 7.08
N LYS A 416 15.51 -20.69 6.15
CA LYS A 416 16.47 -20.52 5.04
C LYS A 416 17.90 -20.25 5.51
N LEU A 417 18.06 -19.46 6.58
CA LEU A 417 19.37 -19.11 7.14
C LEU A 417 19.88 -20.10 8.19
N GLY A 418 19.11 -21.14 8.54
CA GLY A 418 19.46 -22.12 9.57
C GLY A 418 19.52 -21.54 10.98
N LYS A 419 18.78 -20.47 11.24
CA LYS A 419 18.70 -19.79 12.55
C LYS A 419 17.44 -20.20 13.29
N LYS A 420 17.47 -20.16 14.62
CA LYS A 420 16.29 -20.34 15.48
C LYS A 420 15.91 -18.99 16.05
N VAL A 421 14.69 -18.52 15.74
CA VAL A 421 14.18 -17.22 16.16
C VAL A 421 12.79 -17.39 16.76
N ASP A 422 12.59 -16.78 17.93
CA ASP A 422 11.31 -16.60 18.58
C ASP A 422 10.84 -15.16 18.34
N PHE A 423 9.65 -15.00 17.77
CA PHE A 423 9.11 -13.70 17.36
C PHE A 423 7.98 -13.29 18.29
N ILE A 424 8.14 -12.12 18.92
CA ILE A 424 7.26 -11.64 19.98
C ILE A 424 6.72 -10.27 19.58
N THR A 425 5.39 -10.15 19.53
CA THR A 425 4.72 -8.88 19.23
C THR A 425 4.10 -8.27 20.49
N HIS A 426 4.19 -6.96 20.64
CA HIS A 426 3.50 -6.20 21.70
C HIS A 426 2.80 -4.98 21.11
N GLY A 427 1.62 -4.64 21.62
CA GLY A 427 0.87 -3.47 21.12
C GLY A 427 0.27 -3.67 19.73
N ALA A 428 -0.11 -4.89 19.35
CA ALA A 428 -0.82 -5.14 18.09
C ALA A 428 -2.16 -4.38 18.00
N ALA A 429 -2.79 -4.11 19.13
CA ALA A 429 -4.02 -3.30 19.23
C ALA A 429 -3.77 -1.78 19.12
N THR A 430 -2.52 -1.32 19.09
CA THR A 430 -2.21 0.10 18.91
C THR A 430 -2.71 0.55 17.55
N GLU A 431 -3.49 1.63 17.52
CA GLU A 431 -4.07 2.13 16.28
C GLU A 431 -3.13 3.13 15.58
N LEU A 432 -3.07 3.06 14.25
CA LEU A 432 -2.28 3.89 13.35
C LEU A 432 -3.12 4.23 12.10
N ASP A 433 -2.87 5.39 11.50
CA ASP A 433 -3.51 5.82 10.25
C ASP A 433 -3.33 4.78 9.14
N LYS A 434 -4.40 4.43 8.41
CA LYS A 434 -4.35 3.47 7.28
C LYS A 434 -3.25 3.79 6.26
N GLY A 435 -3.09 5.06 5.88
CA GLY A 435 -2.07 5.47 4.91
C GLY A 435 -0.64 5.41 5.46
N LEU A 436 -0.46 5.53 6.78
CA LEU A 436 0.83 5.23 7.43
C LEU A 436 1.07 3.72 7.52
N ILE A 437 0.03 2.92 7.81
CA ILE A 437 0.10 1.45 7.83
C ILE A 437 0.62 0.89 6.50
N GLU A 438 0.05 1.33 5.38
CA GLU A 438 0.46 0.85 4.05
C GLU A 438 1.93 1.20 3.74
N ARG A 439 2.38 2.40 4.15
CA ARG A 439 3.75 2.87 3.90
C ARG A 439 4.80 2.34 4.87
N ILE A 440 4.41 1.92 6.08
CA ILE A 440 5.35 1.43 7.11
C ILE A 440 5.68 -0.06 6.94
N VAL A 441 4.88 -0.83 6.19
CA VAL A 441 5.11 -2.27 5.94
C VAL A 441 6.51 -2.53 5.37
N ASP A 442 6.90 -1.80 4.34
CA ASP A 442 8.18 -1.98 3.65
C ASP A 442 9.39 -1.69 4.57
N PRO A 443 9.47 -0.53 5.25
CA PRO A 443 10.47 -0.27 6.29
C PRO A 443 10.57 -1.37 7.35
N LEU A 444 9.45 -1.79 7.94
CA LEU A 444 9.45 -2.81 9.00
C LEU A 444 9.91 -4.17 8.49
N THR A 445 9.47 -4.54 7.30
CA THR A 445 9.93 -5.78 6.63
C THR A 445 11.44 -5.80 6.50
N HIS A 446 12.02 -4.68 6.11
CA HIS A 446 13.47 -4.56 6.00
C HIS A 446 14.17 -4.66 7.35
N LEU A 447 13.67 -3.95 8.38
CA LEU A 447 14.27 -4.00 9.72
C LEU A 447 14.22 -5.41 10.33
N VAL A 448 13.06 -6.08 10.25
CA VAL A 448 12.87 -7.46 10.71
C VAL A 448 13.81 -8.41 9.99
N ARG A 449 13.95 -8.26 8.65
CA ARG A 449 14.91 -9.05 7.87
C ARG A 449 16.34 -8.84 8.34
N ASN A 450 16.78 -7.59 8.54
CA ASN A 450 18.15 -7.28 8.98
C ASN A 450 18.46 -7.83 10.37
N SER A 451 17.50 -7.76 11.29
CA SER A 451 17.64 -8.39 12.60
C SER A 451 17.82 -9.90 12.48
N ILE A 452 17.14 -10.59 11.55
CA ILE A 452 17.33 -12.04 11.36
C ILE A 452 18.64 -12.36 10.64
N ASP A 453 18.99 -11.61 9.59
CA ASP A 453 20.16 -11.90 8.75
C ASP A 453 21.50 -11.52 9.42
N HIS A 454 21.56 -10.34 10.02
CA HIS A 454 22.80 -9.80 10.59
C HIS A 454 22.76 -9.67 12.12
N GLY A 455 21.59 -9.47 12.73
CA GLY A 455 21.46 -9.32 14.18
C GLY A 455 21.61 -10.66 14.93
N VAL A 456 20.70 -11.60 14.65
CA VAL A 456 20.63 -12.90 15.34
C VAL A 456 21.76 -13.81 14.87
N GLU A 457 22.56 -14.27 15.83
CA GLU A 457 23.69 -15.17 15.61
C GLU A 457 23.24 -16.63 15.39
N MET A 458 24.12 -17.46 14.83
CA MET A 458 23.84 -18.90 14.67
C MET A 458 23.63 -19.60 16.03
N PRO A 459 22.77 -20.64 16.12
CA PRO A 459 22.48 -21.35 17.37
C PRO A 459 23.73 -21.77 18.16
N ALA A 460 24.73 -22.32 17.48
CA ALA A 460 25.99 -22.73 18.10
C ALA A 460 26.81 -21.55 18.67
N ALA A 461 26.86 -20.43 17.95
CA ALA A 461 27.54 -19.21 18.39
C ALA A 461 26.82 -18.60 19.61
N ARG A 462 25.48 -18.64 19.64
CA ARG A 462 24.67 -18.16 20.77
C ARG A 462 24.92 -18.95 22.04
N VAL A 463 24.92 -20.29 21.95
CA VAL A 463 25.22 -21.16 23.09
C VAL A 463 26.65 -20.94 23.59
N ALA A 464 27.62 -20.75 22.68
CA ALA A 464 29.00 -20.43 23.04
C ALA A 464 29.13 -19.07 23.77
N ALA A 465 28.28 -18.10 23.42
CA ALA A 465 28.18 -16.79 24.08
C ALA A 465 27.33 -16.82 25.37
N GLY A 466 26.81 -17.98 25.79
CA GLY A 466 25.97 -18.13 26.99
C GLY A 466 24.52 -17.66 26.83
N LYS A 467 24.05 -17.47 25.59
CA LYS A 467 22.67 -17.07 25.27
C LYS A 467 21.79 -18.28 24.99
N SER A 468 20.47 -18.05 24.98
CA SER A 468 19.48 -19.02 24.49
C SER A 468 19.77 -19.42 23.04
N GLU A 469 19.59 -20.71 22.74
CA GLU A 469 19.76 -21.26 21.39
C GLU A 469 18.86 -20.55 20.37
N ALA A 470 17.60 -20.27 20.75
CA ALA A 470 16.70 -19.43 19.99
C ALA A 470 16.94 -17.95 20.33
N GLY A 471 17.16 -17.12 19.33
CA GLY A 471 17.20 -15.66 19.44
C GLY A 471 15.80 -15.08 19.56
N ARG A 472 15.67 -13.93 20.23
CA ARG A 472 14.38 -13.24 20.38
C ARG A 472 14.36 -12.00 19.50
N LEU A 473 13.29 -11.87 18.73
CA LEU A 473 12.98 -10.68 17.95
C LEU A 473 11.66 -10.10 18.45
N PHE A 474 11.71 -8.86 18.91
CA PHE A 474 10.57 -8.11 19.40
C PHE A 474 10.13 -7.09 18.36
N LEU A 475 8.82 -7.04 18.12
CA LEU A 475 8.18 -5.97 17.38
C LEU A 475 7.11 -5.35 18.27
N SER A 476 7.31 -4.09 18.69
CA SER A 476 6.39 -3.40 19.59
C SER A 476 5.88 -2.10 18.99
N ALA A 477 4.63 -1.77 19.26
CA ALA A 477 4.05 -0.46 18.97
C ALA A 477 3.42 0.13 20.24
N GLY A 478 3.48 1.45 20.38
CA GLY A 478 2.85 2.16 21.49
C GLY A 478 2.64 3.65 21.20
N HIS A 479 1.69 4.25 21.91
CA HIS A 479 1.44 5.70 21.85
C HIS A 479 2.30 6.41 22.91
N GLN A 480 3.09 7.38 22.49
CA GLN A 480 3.93 8.18 23.37
C GLN A 480 3.91 9.66 22.94
N GLY A 481 3.30 10.52 23.76
CA GLY A 481 3.39 11.98 23.59
C GLY A 481 2.86 12.52 22.26
N GLY A 482 1.77 11.95 21.71
CA GLY A 482 1.23 12.35 20.41
C GLY A 482 1.93 11.70 19.20
N HIS A 483 2.90 10.82 19.45
CA HIS A 483 3.56 10.01 18.44
C HIS A 483 3.24 8.53 18.64
N ILE A 484 3.34 7.77 17.56
CA ILE A 484 3.34 6.32 17.56
C ILE A 484 4.79 5.87 17.47
N VAL A 485 5.26 5.20 18.52
CA VAL A 485 6.60 4.65 18.59
C VAL A 485 6.52 3.17 18.24
N ILE A 486 7.20 2.78 17.18
CA ILE A 486 7.33 1.39 16.73
C ILE A 486 8.78 0.98 16.92
N GLU A 487 9.02 -0.10 17.67
CA GLU A 487 10.36 -0.59 17.97
C GLU A 487 10.57 -1.99 17.40
N VAL A 488 11.70 -2.18 16.74
CA VAL A 488 12.21 -3.48 16.32
C VAL A 488 13.45 -3.77 17.16
N ALA A 489 13.39 -4.77 18.03
CA ALA A 489 14.49 -5.10 18.93
C ALA A 489 14.90 -6.57 18.83
N ASP A 490 16.19 -6.84 18.72
CA ASP A 490 16.76 -8.18 18.76
C ASP A 490 17.72 -8.37 19.93
N ASP A 491 17.92 -9.61 20.36
CA ASP A 491 18.91 -10.00 21.38
C ASP A 491 20.23 -10.52 20.74
N GLY A 492 20.55 -9.99 19.55
CA GLY A 492 21.63 -10.42 18.70
C GLY A 492 23.04 -10.03 19.17
N GLY A 493 23.99 -10.08 18.24
CA GLY A 493 25.39 -9.69 18.51
C GLY A 493 25.61 -8.20 18.73
N GLY A 494 24.62 -7.36 18.36
CA GLY A 494 24.75 -5.91 18.33
C GLY A 494 25.60 -5.42 17.14
N LEU A 495 25.66 -4.09 16.98
CA LEU A 495 26.40 -3.45 15.90
C LEU A 495 27.90 -3.38 16.23
N ASN A 496 28.74 -3.72 15.25
CA ASN A 496 30.19 -3.63 15.41
C ASN A 496 30.69 -2.23 15.03
N ARG A 497 31.02 -1.44 16.06
CA ARG A 497 31.52 -0.06 15.94
C ARG A 497 32.74 0.05 15.02
N GLU A 498 33.74 -0.81 15.20
CA GLU A 498 35.00 -0.75 14.45
C GLU A 498 34.79 -1.03 12.96
N LYS A 499 33.95 -2.03 12.63
CA LYS A 499 33.60 -2.34 11.23
C LYS A 499 32.86 -1.19 10.55
N ILE A 500 31.94 -0.54 11.26
CA ILE A 500 31.18 0.60 10.74
C ILE A 500 32.11 1.79 10.46
N LEU A 501 33.01 2.11 11.39
CA LEU A 501 34.00 3.18 11.21
C LEU A 501 34.96 2.89 10.05
N ALA A 502 35.45 1.64 9.93
CA ALA A 502 36.32 1.23 8.85
C ALA A 502 35.62 1.34 7.48
N LYS A 503 34.36 0.91 7.40
CA LYS A 503 33.56 1.00 6.17
C LYS A 503 33.20 2.46 5.83
N ALA A 504 32.90 3.27 6.83
CA ALA A 504 32.64 4.70 6.64
C ALA A 504 33.89 5.41 6.08
N ALA A 505 35.08 5.09 6.62
CA ALA A 505 36.33 5.61 6.12
C ALA A 505 36.62 5.16 4.67
N SER A 506 36.34 3.89 4.31
CA SER A 506 36.51 3.43 2.93
C SER A 506 35.55 4.09 1.94
N ASN A 507 34.36 4.48 2.41
CA ASN A 507 33.35 5.17 1.61
C ASN A 507 33.56 6.71 1.56
N GLY A 508 34.66 7.23 2.12
CA GLY A 508 34.98 8.65 2.11
C GLY A 508 34.12 9.51 3.05
N LEU A 509 33.41 8.89 4.01
CA LEU A 509 32.68 9.63 5.04
C LEU A 509 33.67 10.20 6.07
N ALA A 510 33.36 11.36 6.64
CA ALA A 510 34.18 11.98 7.66
C ALA A 510 34.07 11.19 8.97
N VAL A 511 35.13 10.47 9.33
CA VAL A 511 35.19 9.65 10.54
C VAL A 511 36.20 10.25 11.53
N SER A 512 35.78 10.42 12.79
CA SER A 512 36.66 10.83 13.89
C SER A 512 36.71 9.74 14.98
N SER A 513 37.85 9.59 15.64
CA SER A 513 38.00 8.71 16.79
C SER A 513 37.17 9.17 18.01
N THR A 514 36.71 10.43 18.04
CA THR A 514 35.92 11.02 19.13
C THR A 514 34.40 10.88 18.94
N MET A 515 33.92 10.26 17.85
CA MET A 515 32.48 10.11 17.61
C MET A 515 31.81 9.28 18.71
N SER A 516 30.68 9.75 19.20
CA SER A 516 29.81 9.00 20.11
C SER A 516 29.19 7.79 19.38
N ASP A 517 28.82 6.75 20.13
CA ASP A 517 28.24 5.54 19.52
C ASP A 517 26.95 5.86 18.76
N ALA A 518 26.13 6.80 19.25
CA ALA A 518 24.93 7.26 18.56
C ALA A 518 25.24 7.85 17.17
N GLU A 519 26.28 8.69 17.06
CA GLU A 519 26.72 9.26 15.77
C GLU A 519 27.26 8.16 14.85
N VAL A 520 27.95 7.15 15.40
CA VAL A 520 28.45 6.01 14.62
C VAL A 520 27.30 5.19 14.05
N TRP A 521 26.25 4.92 14.83
CA TRP A 521 25.08 4.18 14.34
C TRP A 521 24.33 4.94 13.25
N GLN A 522 24.27 6.28 13.33
CA GLN A 522 23.65 7.10 12.30
C GLN A 522 24.35 7.00 10.94
N LEU A 523 25.64 6.62 10.89
CA LEU A 523 26.35 6.38 9.62
C LEU A 523 25.76 5.24 8.80
N ILE A 524 25.03 4.31 9.43
CA ILE A 524 24.37 3.18 8.75
C ILE A 524 23.33 3.66 7.73
N PHE A 525 22.74 4.83 7.96
CA PHE A 525 21.76 5.43 7.05
C PHE A 525 22.38 6.25 5.92
N ALA A 526 23.71 6.34 5.83
CA ALA A 526 24.36 7.08 4.75
C ALA A 526 24.10 6.41 3.39
N PRO A 527 23.91 7.19 2.29
CA PRO A 527 23.69 6.62 0.96
C PRO A 527 24.81 5.68 0.55
N GLY A 528 24.46 4.49 0.05
CA GLY A 528 25.45 3.48 -0.35
C GLY A 528 26.20 2.83 0.81
N PHE A 529 25.79 3.07 2.06
CA PHE A 529 26.31 2.36 3.22
C PHE A 529 25.63 0.99 3.32
N SER A 530 26.22 -0.01 2.66
CA SER A 530 25.90 -1.42 2.85
C SER A 530 27.13 -2.17 3.35
N THR A 531 26.95 -2.97 4.39
CA THR A 531 27.99 -3.83 4.95
C THR A 531 28.19 -5.12 4.16
N ALA A 532 27.34 -5.40 3.15
CA ALA A 532 27.44 -6.61 2.34
C ALA A 532 28.55 -6.47 1.27
N GLU A 533 29.50 -7.41 1.26
CA GLU A 533 30.54 -7.52 0.23
C GLU A 533 30.02 -8.14 -1.08
N VAL A 534 28.87 -8.80 -1.05
CA VAL A 534 28.23 -9.46 -2.20
C VAL A 534 26.76 -9.05 -2.27
N VAL A 535 26.31 -8.62 -3.45
CA VAL A 535 24.89 -8.41 -3.74
C VAL A 535 24.24 -9.79 -3.88
N THR A 536 23.52 -10.24 -2.86
CA THR A 536 22.74 -11.50 -2.94
C THR A 536 21.45 -11.28 -3.73
N ASP A 537 21.01 -12.29 -4.51
CA ASP A 537 19.79 -12.26 -5.35
C ASP A 537 18.50 -11.87 -4.59
N VAL A 538 18.49 -11.98 -3.27
CA VAL A 538 17.35 -11.60 -2.39
C VAL A 538 17.27 -10.08 -2.14
N SER A 539 18.25 -9.30 -2.64
CA SER A 539 18.39 -7.85 -2.48
C SER A 539 18.04 -7.05 -3.75
N GLY A 540 17.36 -7.68 -4.71
CA GLY A 540 17.09 -7.17 -6.07
C GLY A 540 16.15 -5.96 -6.22
N ARG A 541 15.90 -5.17 -5.17
CA ARG A 541 15.20 -3.87 -5.27
C ARG A 541 16.03 -2.67 -4.80
N GLY A 542 17.31 -2.86 -4.45
CA GLY A 542 18.19 -1.73 -4.07
C GLY A 542 17.77 -1.00 -2.79
N VAL A 543 17.11 -1.70 -1.86
CA VAL A 543 16.64 -1.11 -0.60
C VAL A 543 17.78 -1.22 0.42
N GLY A 544 18.49 -0.12 0.68
CA GLY A 544 19.42 -0.02 1.81
C GLY A 544 18.75 0.58 3.04
N MET A 545 19.51 0.73 4.12
CA MET A 545 19.04 1.46 5.31
C MET A 545 18.76 2.94 5.02
N ASP A 546 19.43 3.51 4.02
CA ASP A 546 19.14 4.83 3.47
C ASP A 546 17.70 4.96 2.94
N VAL A 547 17.19 3.94 2.25
CA VAL A 547 15.80 3.90 1.76
C VAL A 547 14.82 3.82 2.93
N VAL A 548 15.13 3.03 3.95
CA VAL A 548 14.30 2.95 5.17
C VAL A 548 14.21 4.32 5.85
N LYS A 549 15.34 5.01 6.06
CA LYS A 549 15.34 6.36 6.64
C LYS A 549 14.54 7.34 5.79
N ARG A 550 14.75 7.33 4.47
CA ARG A 550 14.02 8.21 3.55
C ARG A 550 12.51 7.98 3.58
N ASN A 551 12.07 6.72 3.61
CA ASN A 551 10.65 6.38 3.69
C ASN A 551 10.04 6.85 5.00
N ILE A 552 10.73 6.66 6.13
CA ILE A 552 10.28 7.13 7.45
C ILE A 552 10.21 8.67 7.48
N THR A 553 11.23 9.36 6.99
CA THR A 553 11.24 10.83 6.91
C THR A 553 10.16 11.37 5.98
N ALA A 554 9.84 10.69 4.87
CA ALA A 554 8.75 11.06 3.98
C ALA A 554 7.36 10.95 4.64
N MET A 555 7.23 10.11 5.67
CA MET A 555 6.03 10.02 6.51
C MET A 555 6.00 11.08 7.63
N GLY A 556 6.99 11.98 7.70
CA GLY A 556 7.14 12.94 8.79
C GLY A 556 7.69 12.32 10.09
N GLY A 557 8.22 11.10 10.00
CA GLY A 557 8.76 10.37 11.14
C GLY A 557 10.27 10.53 11.33
N THR A 558 10.74 10.01 12.46
CA THR A 558 12.16 9.91 12.81
C THR A 558 12.54 8.47 13.11
N VAL A 559 13.82 8.14 12.94
CA VAL A 559 14.36 6.80 13.23
C VAL A 559 15.65 6.92 14.02
N ASP A 560 15.74 6.16 15.10
CA ASP A 560 16.89 6.09 15.99
C ASP A 560 17.34 4.65 16.19
N ILE A 561 18.65 4.47 16.42
CA ILE A 561 19.26 3.17 16.67
C ILE A 561 19.96 3.18 18.02
N ARG A 562 19.68 2.17 18.84
CA ARG A 562 20.40 1.86 20.07
C ARG A 562 20.95 0.45 19.95
N SER A 563 22.24 0.27 20.16
CA SER A 563 22.85 -1.06 20.08
C SER A 563 23.96 -1.19 21.11
N ALA A 564 24.10 -2.39 21.66
CA ALA A 564 25.17 -2.74 22.56
C ALA A 564 25.73 -4.12 22.19
N ALA A 565 27.05 -4.21 22.08
CA ALA A 565 27.72 -5.44 21.69
C ALA A 565 27.37 -6.60 22.65
N GLY A 566 26.90 -7.71 22.09
CA GLY A 566 26.46 -8.89 22.84
C GLY A 566 25.05 -8.79 23.42
N PHE A 567 24.40 -7.62 23.46
CA PHE A 567 23.03 -7.44 23.97
C PHE A 567 21.99 -7.26 22.86
N GLY A 568 22.43 -6.93 21.65
CA GLY A 568 21.58 -6.81 20.46
C GLY A 568 21.35 -5.37 20.03
N THR A 569 20.35 -5.16 19.18
CA THR A 569 20.03 -3.87 18.57
C THR A 569 18.55 -3.56 18.70
N THR A 570 18.23 -2.30 18.99
CA THR A 570 16.89 -1.73 19.02
C THR A 570 16.83 -0.57 18.04
N ILE A 571 15.88 -0.62 17.12
CA ILE A 571 15.59 0.44 16.16
C ILE A 571 14.21 0.98 16.49
N SER A 572 14.15 2.26 16.85
CA SER A 572 12.91 2.93 17.24
C SER A 572 12.50 3.90 16.13
N ILE A 573 11.27 3.76 15.64
CA ILE A 573 10.63 4.63 14.66
C ILE A 573 9.57 5.45 15.39
N SER A 574 9.60 6.77 15.25
CA SER A 574 8.57 7.65 15.79
C SER A 574 7.80 8.30 14.63
N LEU A 575 6.49 8.05 14.57
CA LEU A 575 5.58 8.58 13.56
C LEU A 575 4.58 9.55 14.22
N PRO A 576 4.22 10.68 13.59
CA PRO A 576 3.16 11.54 14.10
C PRO A 576 1.78 10.87 13.97
N LEU A 577 0.86 11.13 14.91
CA LEU A 577 -0.53 10.62 14.87
C LEU A 577 -1.43 11.32 13.83
N THR A 578 -1.00 12.45 13.27
CA THR A 578 -1.88 13.40 12.56
C THR A 578 -1.61 13.50 11.06
N LEU A 579 -2.54 14.18 10.36
CA LEU A 579 -2.29 14.88 9.09
C LEU A 579 -0.95 15.58 9.19
N ALA A 580 -0.21 15.72 8.08
CA ALA A 580 1.10 16.37 8.05
C ALA A 580 1.02 17.83 8.56
N ILE A 581 0.99 18.01 9.88
CA ILE A 581 1.07 19.27 10.60
C ILE A 581 2.53 19.40 10.97
N LEU A 582 3.09 20.54 10.62
CA LEU A 582 4.48 20.86 10.83
C LEU A 582 4.55 22.07 11.77
N ASP A 583 5.33 21.94 12.85
CA ASP A 583 5.72 23.09 13.64
C ASP A 583 6.73 23.92 12.83
N GLY A 584 6.31 25.11 12.43
CA GLY A 584 7.05 25.97 11.52
C GLY A 584 7.40 27.32 12.14
N MET A 585 8.63 27.78 11.90
CA MET A 585 9.03 29.17 12.06
C MET A 585 8.71 29.91 10.77
N SER A 586 7.84 30.91 10.86
CA SER A 586 7.55 31.83 9.75
C SER A 586 8.67 32.84 9.64
N ILE A 587 9.31 32.87 8.48
CA ILE A 587 10.43 33.74 8.16
C ILE A 587 10.08 34.59 6.95
N ARG A 588 10.62 35.80 6.88
CA ARG A 588 10.41 36.72 5.75
C ARG A 588 11.70 36.91 4.97
N SER A 589 11.57 36.93 3.64
CA SER A 589 12.62 37.32 2.71
C SER A 589 12.01 38.17 1.61
N GLY A 590 12.41 39.43 1.51
CA GLY A 590 11.73 40.44 0.73
C GLY A 590 10.33 40.72 1.30
N ASP A 591 9.34 40.62 0.43
CA ASP A 591 7.92 40.70 0.81
C ASP A 591 7.27 39.31 1.00
N GLU A 592 8.02 38.24 0.72
CA GLU A 592 7.52 36.86 0.74
C GLU A 592 7.73 36.20 2.10
N ILE A 593 6.77 35.36 2.51
CA ILE A 593 6.83 34.57 3.76
C ILE A 593 7.05 33.09 3.43
N TYR A 594 8.04 32.52 4.11
CA TYR A 594 8.38 31.11 4.04
C TYR A 594 8.20 30.45 5.40
N ILE A 595 7.98 29.14 5.41
CA ILE A 595 7.96 28.33 6.62
C ILE A 595 9.22 27.49 6.70
N LEU A 596 9.94 27.66 7.80
CA LEU A 596 11.11 26.90 8.15
C LEU A 596 10.76 25.88 9.24
N PRO A 597 10.90 24.56 9.01
CA PRO A 597 10.58 23.57 10.03
C PRO A 597 11.42 23.77 11.30
N LEU A 598 10.74 23.86 12.46
CA LEU A 598 11.40 24.13 13.74
C LEU A 598 12.34 23.00 14.17
N SER A 599 12.11 21.77 13.72
CA SER A 599 12.95 20.60 14.00
C SER A 599 14.39 20.75 13.50
N PHE A 600 14.65 21.62 12.52
CA PHE A 600 15.99 21.89 12.00
C PHE A 600 16.60 23.19 12.56
N VAL A 601 15.87 23.96 13.37
CA VAL A 601 16.33 25.25 13.90
C VAL A 601 17.07 25.04 15.21
N VAL A 602 18.35 25.42 15.26
CA VAL A 602 19.16 25.34 16.48
C VAL A 602 19.04 26.63 17.29
N GLU A 603 19.35 27.76 16.65
CA GLU A 603 19.26 29.09 17.24
C GLU A 603 19.11 30.16 16.14
N SER A 604 18.71 31.37 16.50
CA SER A 604 18.72 32.53 15.61
C SER A 604 19.50 33.68 16.25
N LEU A 605 20.20 34.45 15.42
CA LEU A 605 21.02 35.58 15.87
C LEU A 605 21.13 36.64 14.78
N GLN A 606 21.41 37.88 15.19
CA GLN A 606 21.84 38.94 14.29
C GLN A 606 23.36 39.00 14.30
N PRO A 607 24.05 38.74 13.17
CA PRO A 607 25.50 38.66 13.15
C PRO A 607 26.16 40.05 13.19
N ALA A 608 27.30 40.17 13.86
CA ALA A 608 28.12 41.37 13.73
C ALA A 608 28.84 41.37 12.37
N PRO A 609 29.09 42.55 11.75
CA PRO A 609 29.80 42.63 10.46
C PRO A 609 31.18 41.94 10.46
N GLU A 610 31.84 41.87 11.61
CA GLU A 610 33.16 41.23 11.79
C GLU A 610 33.14 39.70 11.80
N ASP A 611 31.98 39.11 12.08
CA ASP A 611 31.78 37.66 12.10
C ASP A 611 31.45 37.10 10.72
N VAL A 612 31.02 37.96 9.78
CA VAL A 612 30.80 37.62 8.38
C VAL A 612 32.13 37.72 7.65
N ARG A 613 32.57 36.62 7.02
CA ARG A 613 33.81 36.58 6.23
C ARG A 613 33.58 35.99 4.87
N ASP A 614 34.20 36.57 3.85
CA ASP A 614 34.30 35.95 2.54
C ASP A 614 35.50 35.01 2.48
N ILE A 615 35.26 33.76 2.07
CA ILE A 615 36.32 32.78 1.81
C ILE A 615 36.40 32.54 0.30
N ALA A 616 37.57 32.76 -0.26
CA ALA A 616 37.83 32.53 -1.69
C ALA A 616 37.45 31.10 -2.09
N GLY A 617 36.51 30.98 -3.05
CA GLY A 617 36.02 29.69 -3.56
C GLY A 617 35.09 28.92 -2.62
N ARG A 618 34.60 29.51 -1.52
CA ARG A 618 33.59 28.87 -0.64
C ARG A 618 32.41 29.77 -0.27
N GLY A 619 32.34 30.97 -0.87
CA GLY A 619 31.32 31.97 -0.59
C GLY A 619 31.48 32.62 0.78
N ARG A 620 30.42 33.31 1.23
CA ARG A 620 30.36 33.93 2.55
C ARG A 620 30.15 32.88 3.64
N VAL A 621 30.87 33.03 4.74
CA VAL A 621 30.73 32.24 5.95
C VAL A 621 30.45 33.14 7.14
N LEU A 622 29.76 32.59 8.13
CA LEU A 622 29.50 33.23 9.40
C LEU A 622 30.26 32.52 10.52
N LYS A 623 30.98 33.28 11.34
CA LYS A 623 31.63 32.75 12.54
C LYS A 623 30.65 32.74 13.71
N VAL A 624 30.35 31.55 14.24
CA VAL A 624 29.48 31.37 15.42
C VAL A 624 30.21 30.53 16.45
N ARG A 625 30.42 31.08 17.66
CA ARG A 625 31.11 30.40 18.77
C ARG A 625 32.48 29.77 18.41
N GLY A 626 33.17 30.36 17.42
CA GLY A 626 34.48 29.88 16.96
C GLY A 626 34.44 28.92 15.76
N GLU A 627 33.25 28.46 15.34
CA GLU A 627 33.06 27.64 14.15
C GLU A 627 32.66 28.50 12.95
N TYR A 628 33.10 28.13 11.74
CA TYR A 628 32.71 28.80 10.49
C TYR A 628 31.60 28.02 9.80
N LEU A 629 30.43 28.65 9.67
CA LEU A 629 29.24 28.08 9.05
C LEU A 629 29.01 28.69 7.67
N PRO A 630 28.68 27.90 6.64
CA PRO A 630 28.34 28.43 5.32
C PRO A 630 27.07 29.28 5.42
N LEU A 631 27.14 30.50 4.88
CA LEU A 631 26.01 31.44 4.87
C LEU A 631 25.19 31.21 3.59
N ILE A 632 23.90 30.95 3.77
CA ILE A 632 22.92 30.68 2.72
C ILE A 632 21.98 31.89 2.65
N PRO A 633 22.17 32.82 1.70
CA PRO A 633 21.22 33.91 1.47
C PRO A 633 19.96 33.38 0.78
N LEU A 634 18.84 33.34 1.52
CA LEU A 634 17.57 32.79 1.01
C LEU A 634 17.09 33.52 -0.25
N HIS A 635 17.25 34.85 -0.27
CA HIS A 635 16.87 35.70 -1.40
C HIS A 635 17.60 35.34 -2.72
N GLN A 636 18.86 34.89 -2.66
CA GLN A 636 19.61 34.50 -3.88
C GLN A 636 19.15 33.14 -4.41
N MET A 637 18.72 32.23 -3.52
CA MET A 637 18.30 30.90 -3.93
C MET A 637 16.97 30.89 -4.67
N PHE A 638 16.07 31.81 -4.29
CA PHE A 638 14.73 31.91 -4.87
C PHE A 638 14.55 33.13 -5.78
N ASP A 639 15.64 33.82 -6.11
CA ASP A 639 15.66 35.02 -6.97
C ASP A 639 14.65 36.10 -6.51
N ILE A 640 14.73 36.46 -5.22
CA ILE A 640 13.85 37.43 -4.56
C ILE A 640 14.64 38.71 -4.31
N GLU A 641 14.00 39.87 -4.44
CA GLU A 641 14.57 41.13 -3.98
C GLU A 641 14.52 41.21 -2.43
N PRO A 642 15.66 41.21 -1.72
CA PRO A 642 15.67 41.25 -0.26
C PRO A 642 15.43 42.66 0.29
N ARG A 643 14.92 42.76 1.52
CA ARG A 643 14.88 44.03 2.26
C ARG A 643 16.25 44.41 2.81
N HIS A 644 17.03 43.41 3.24
CA HIS A 644 18.38 43.58 3.74
C HIS A 644 19.37 42.78 2.90
N ARG A 645 20.39 43.46 2.34
CA ARG A 645 21.45 42.82 1.54
C ARG A 645 22.64 42.38 2.39
N GLU A 646 22.89 43.08 3.49
CA GLU A 646 23.96 42.74 4.43
C GLU A 646 23.43 41.83 5.55
N PRO A 647 24.12 40.71 5.85
CA PRO A 647 23.70 39.80 6.90
C PRO A 647 23.58 40.44 8.27
N SER A 648 24.34 41.50 8.53
CA SER A 648 24.32 42.25 9.78
C SER A 648 23.03 43.04 10.02
N ASP A 649 22.28 43.32 8.96
CA ASP A 649 21.07 44.15 9.03
C ASP A 649 19.79 43.32 9.11
N GLY A 650 19.87 42.01 8.90
CA GLY A 650 18.77 41.06 9.05
C GLY A 650 19.04 40.01 10.12
N ILE A 651 18.40 38.85 9.98
CA ILE A 651 18.52 37.75 10.94
C ILE A 651 19.13 36.52 10.26
N VAL A 652 20.01 35.83 10.99
CA VAL A 652 20.55 34.55 10.57
C VAL A 652 20.00 33.45 11.46
N VAL A 653 19.43 32.42 10.84
CA VAL A 653 18.94 31.21 11.50
C VAL A 653 19.94 30.08 11.31
N ILE A 654 20.43 29.53 12.41
CA ILE A 654 21.34 28.40 12.39
C ILE A 654 20.53 27.11 12.23
N LEU A 655 20.76 26.43 11.13
CA LEU A 655 20.10 25.19 10.75
C LEU A 655 21.03 24.01 11.00
N GLU A 656 20.49 22.90 11.46
CA GLU A 656 21.20 21.63 11.57
C GLU A 656 20.45 20.51 10.90
N THR A 657 21.13 19.77 10.02
CA THR A 657 20.58 18.58 9.36
C THR A 657 21.70 17.58 9.14
N GLU A 658 21.46 16.31 9.49
CA GLU A 658 22.45 15.22 9.36
C GLU A 658 23.82 15.55 10.01
N GLY A 659 23.81 16.24 11.15
CA GLY A 659 25.02 16.66 11.88
C GLY A 659 25.82 17.79 11.20
N LYS A 660 25.27 18.40 10.15
CA LYS A 660 25.88 19.54 9.45
C LYS A 660 25.11 20.82 9.79
N LYS A 661 25.86 21.86 10.12
CA LYS A 661 25.32 23.19 10.41
C LYS A 661 25.48 24.13 9.23
N ALA A 662 24.48 24.96 9.00
CA ALA A 662 24.50 26.06 8.04
C ALA A 662 23.80 27.28 8.62
N ALA A 663 24.13 28.46 8.10
CA ALA A 663 23.54 29.72 8.53
C ALA A 663 22.61 30.23 7.42
N LEU A 664 21.29 30.20 7.64
CA LEU A 664 20.30 30.74 6.69
C LEU A 664 20.07 32.22 6.97
N PHE A 665 20.36 33.08 6.00
CA PHE A 665 20.11 34.52 6.10
C PHE A 665 18.70 34.87 5.59
N VAL A 666 17.95 35.57 6.44
CA VAL A 666 16.56 36.02 6.24
C VAL A 666 16.42 37.47 6.68
N ASP A 667 15.39 38.16 6.22
CA ASP A 667 15.16 39.55 6.61
C ASP A 667 14.58 39.64 8.03
N GLU A 668 13.58 38.81 8.35
CA GLU A 668 12.84 38.89 9.62
C GLU A 668 12.31 37.52 10.05
N LEU A 669 12.18 37.33 11.37
CA LEU A 669 11.43 36.22 11.97
C LEU A 669 10.03 36.72 12.35
N VAL A 670 9.01 36.22 11.67
CA VAL A 670 7.62 36.65 11.87
C VAL A 670 7.01 36.00 13.13
N GLY A 671 7.27 34.71 13.34
CA GLY A 671 6.77 33.98 14.52
C GLY A 671 6.65 32.47 14.30
N GLN A 672 6.28 31.75 15.36
CA GLN A 672 6.06 30.30 15.33
C GLN A 672 4.58 29.99 15.16
N GLN A 673 4.26 29.03 14.29
CA GLN A 673 2.90 28.54 14.10
C GLN A 673 2.90 27.09 13.62
N GLN A 674 1.85 26.35 13.98
CA GLN A 674 1.61 25.02 13.43
C GLN A 674 0.93 25.18 12.08
N VAL A 675 1.50 24.58 11.04
CA VAL A 675 1.00 24.71 9.68
C VAL A 675 0.62 23.37 9.10
N VAL A 676 -0.48 23.32 8.34
CA VAL A 676 -0.89 22.12 7.61
C VAL A 676 -0.11 22.07 6.30
N VAL A 677 0.66 21.00 6.09
CA VAL A 677 1.43 20.77 4.88
C VAL A 677 0.50 20.30 3.77
N LYS A 678 0.45 21.05 2.67
CA LYS A 678 -0.18 20.65 1.42
C LYS A 678 0.89 20.25 0.41
N ASN A 679 0.70 19.11 -0.26
CA ASN A 679 1.60 18.66 -1.32
C ASN A 679 1.43 19.55 -2.56
N LEU A 680 2.54 20.02 -3.13
CA LEU A 680 2.60 20.83 -4.36
C LEU A 680 2.58 19.97 -5.64
N GLU A 681 2.89 18.68 -5.54
CA GLU A 681 3.20 17.79 -6.69
C GLU A 681 2.04 17.54 -7.65
N ALA A 682 0.78 17.70 -7.21
CA ALA A 682 -0.38 17.53 -8.09
C ALA A 682 -0.45 18.60 -9.19
N ASN A 683 0.11 19.79 -8.94
CA ASN A 683 -0.04 20.95 -9.82
C ASN A 683 1.29 21.57 -10.26
N TYR A 684 2.39 21.30 -9.55
CA TYR A 684 3.70 21.93 -9.78
C TYR A 684 4.81 20.89 -9.86
N ARG A 685 5.81 21.15 -10.70
CA ARG A 685 7.05 20.36 -10.71
C ARG A 685 7.80 20.56 -9.39
N LYS A 686 8.51 19.53 -8.94
CA LYS A 686 9.33 19.59 -7.73
C LYS A 686 10.32 20.76 -7.80
N VAL A 687 10.14 21.75 -6.93
CA VAL A 687 11.02 22.91 -6.83
C VAL A 687 12.14 22.58 -5.85
N ALA A 688 13.40 22.77 -6.26
CA ALA A 688 14.54 22.55 -5.40
C ALA A 688 14.51 23.51 -4.20
N GLY A 689 14.70 22.99 -2.98
CA GLY A 689 14.65 23.79 -1.75
C GLY A 689 13.26 23.96 -1.13
N ILE A 690 12.21 23.38 -1.71
CA ILE A 690 10.83 23.44 -1.19
C ILE A 690 10.29 22.03 -0.97
N SER A 691 9.74 21.77 0.22
CA SER A 691 9.14 20.48 0.60
C SER A 691 7.62 20.45 0.45
N GLY A 692 6.97 21.61 0.41
CA GLY A 692 5.51 21.72 0.30
C GLY A 692 5.05 23.17 0.43
N ALA A 693 3.74 23.37 0.59
CA ALA A 693 3.16 24.67 0.85
C ALA A 693 2.13 24.61 1.98
N THR A 694 1.80 25.77 2.53
CA THR A 694 0.73 25.92 3.50
C THR A 694 -0.07 27.19 3.24
N ILE A 695 -1.24 27.29 3.84
CA ILE A 695 -2.09 28.48 3.81
C ILE A 695 -2.01 29.14 5.18
N MET A 696 -1.56 30.39 5.21
CA MET A 696 -1.43 31.19 6.43
C MET A 696 -2.78 31.74 6.89
N GLY A 697 -2.84 32.21 8.15
CA GLY A 697 -4.05 32.78 8.73
C GLY A 697 -4.57 34.07 8.04
N ASP A 698 -3.77 34.72 7.21
CA ASP A 698 -4.23 35.83 6.36
C ASP A 698 -4.82 35.38 5.02
N GLY A 699 -4.73 34.08 4.70
CA GLY A 699 -5.10 33.49 3.42
C GLY A 699 -3.99 33.49 2.38
N GLY A 700 -2.81 34.04 2.70
CA GLY A 700 -1.62 33.93 1.88
C GLY A 700 -1.10 32.51 1.81
N VAL A 701 -0.40 32.18 0.72
CA VAL A 701 0.30 30.89 0.59
C VAL A 701 1.74 31.09 1.02
N ALA A 702 2.23 30.23 1.92
CA ALA A 702 3.63 30.20 2.32
C ALA A 702 4.28 28.88 1.90
N LEU A 703 5.51 28.97 1.39
CA LEU A 703 6.27 27.80 0.92
C LEU A 703 7.09 27.23 2.08
N ILE A 704 7.08 25.91 2.23
CA ILE A 704 7.80 25.20 3.29
C ILE A 704 9.19 24.82 2.76
N LEU A 705 10.23 25.22 3.47
CA LEU A 705 11.62 25.02 3.08
C LEU A 705 12.10 23.58 3.32
N ASP A 706 12.71 22.97 2.30
CA ASP A 706 13.46 21.72 2.42
C ASP A 706 14.89 22.03 2.89
N VAL A 707 15.08 22.09 4.21
CA VAL A 707 16.38 22.42 4.84
C VAL A 707 17.49 21.48 4.37
N ALA A 708 17.21 20.19 4.21
CA ALA A 708 18.22 19.23 3.77
C ALA A 708 18.68 19.53 2.33
N ALA A 709 17.76 19.92 1.45
CA ALA A 709 18.11 20.37 0.11
C ALA A 709 18.90 21.69 0.12
N LEU A 710 18.49 22.68 0.93
CA LEU A 710 19.18 23.98 1.03
C LEU A 710 20.65 23.80 1.47
N VAL A 711 20.90 22.99 2.50
CA VAL A 711 22.25 22.72 3.01
C VAL A 711 23.11 21.95 1.98
N ARG A 712 22.50 21.09 1.15
CA ARG A 712 23.22 20.41 0.05
C ARG A 712 23.57 21.37 -1.09
N SER A 713 22.63 22.19 -1.55
CA SER A 713 22.83 23.12 -2.68
C SER A 713 23.87 24.20 -2.39
N SER A 714 23.98 24.65 -1.14
CA SER A 714 25.02 25.60 -0.71
C SER A 714 26.45 25.10 -0.98
N ARG A 715 26.69 23.78 -1.00
CA ARG A 715 27.99 23.22 -1.36
C ARG A 715 28.28 23.23 -2.85
N GLN A 716 27.26 23.03 -3.70
CA GLN A 716 27.45 23.07 -5.16
C GLN A 716 27.76 24.49 -5.65
N LEU A 717 27.12 25.51 -5.06
CA LEU A 717 27.44 26.92 -5.31
C LEU A 717 28.88 27.30 -4.87
N ALA A 718 29.47 26.55 -3.94
CA ALA A 718 30.87 26.73 -3.54
C ALA A 718 31.87 26.02 -4.48
N ASP A 719 31.47 24.93 -5.14
CA ASP A 719 32.37 24.08 -5.95
C ASP A 719 32.35 24.39 -7.47
N ASP A 720 31.38 25.14 -7.98
CA ASP A 720 31.33 25.54 -9.41
C ASP A 720 31.99 26.91 -9.64
N PRO A 721 33.10 27.02 -10.40
CA PRO A 721 33.60 28.31 -10.82
C PRO A 721 32.60 28.89 -11.84
N VAL A 722 31.99 30.02 -11.50
CA VAL A 722 31.16 30.81 -12.41
C VAL A 722 32.00 31.14 -13.67
N VAL A 723 31.82 30.36 -14.73
CA VAL A 723 32.25 30.74 -16.07
C VAL A 723 31.22 31.77 -16.54
N PRO A 724 31.62 33.01 -16.87
CA PRO A 724 30.68 33.98 -17.40
C PRO A 724 30.17 33.45 -18.73
N SER A 725 28.87 33.18 -18.82
CA SER A 725 28.19 32.86 -20.06
C SER A 725 28.32 34.06 -21.00
N ILE A 726 29.22 33.95 -21.97
CA ILE A 726 29.30 34.87 -23.11
C ILE A 726 28.09 34.57 -23.99
N PHE A 727 26.97 35.24 -23.75
CA PHE A 727 25.97 35.46 -24.78
C PHE A 727 26.09 36.91 -25.25
N THR A 728 26.89 37.07 -26.30
CA THR A 728 26.83 38.23 -27.19
C THR A 728 26.21 37.71 -28.49
N GLN A 729 24.91 37.95 -28.68
CA GLN A 729 24.26 38.45 -29.90
C GLN A 729 22.75 38.37 -29.76
#